data_AF-A0A174N2Q3-F1
#
_entry.id   AF-A0A174N2Q3-F1
#
_cell.length_a   1.000
_cell.length_b   1.000
_cell.length_c   1.000
_cell.angle_alpha   90.00
_cell.angle_beta   90.00
_cell.angle_gamma   90.00
#
_symmetry.space_group_name_H-M   'P 1'
#
loop_
_entity.id
_entity.type
_entity.pdbx_description
1 polymer ?
#
loop_
_entity_poly.entity_id
_entity_poly.type
_entity_poly.pdbx_seq_one_letter_code
_entity_poly.pdbx_strand_id
1 'polypeptide(L)'
;MKKRWKRIISNMIAIALVIISSIPTISIPVKAEASVDGKLITVGGKTVTKNMKIDDVKKMFGEPKLTTPSYWDGYAYTFYGKDYSDYLYLETDSDGKIVCYGSVSPGFETNKYSYGEKVNPYARAGCEAKDDDGKLYAVIYYTKLHLDAYKRFTENLTENNRNLCKHAVEMWNAISYLYGYKTATYFDEKLFNIGAQLADNHSDLYDYCKSTNQSSCYQLMTGRKATFLEYFYPNPLEFAENARNYECPKGNAIGFMYYPAGEENDDYWIMEGFVNKELLADWKSVAYTEREKELLENSRKYYTNSVNTVNSMKSYYEIKPSYDSIKNIEGGKLSKEVAKGAVDYLNAIRVGAGLNPLEYSEQLSMDAQCKSTYTVYLAKNNIKNSSPHNPPKVEGLSDEYYSKCQSGNGENLYSCGIISTSIIDSISSALDDSQGTGQYYNRGHRYNLLNPEWKYIGVGNTLQQACHKLSGTQSSNVDVVAWPPKGITISESGFSPSGMWTCQFYNKLKPTTDTTITIECLNSNKKWKIDPNNLLENQHYNYKRSGDLISYSDDSIVFKIGGVYQITYDHLTDANGNETSYSYRTVYEKAYIGSEEEKVPQSIKLDKTSEKVLLGTTSKLIAKISPDNIKNKRIYFASNNKEVATVNECGEITAHSLGTADITATSENGNITATCKIIVVKTLDQTDDQPEKEPTKEPEKEPTGAITNGNVNNSNNKSDLLQGHKTNNSKKENITI
;
A
#
# COMPACT_ATOMS: atom_id res chain seq x y z
N MET A 1 39.51 -27.79 -21.78
CA MET A 1 38.47 -27.82 -20.72
C MET A 1 37.42 -28.93 -20.86
N LYS A 2 36.96 -29.34 -22.06
CA LYS A 2 35.94 -30.40 -22.23
C LYS A 2 36.35 -31.85 -21.85
N LYS A 3 37.66 -32.19 -21.79
CA LYS A 3 38.13 -33.53 -21.35
C LYS A 3 38.25 -33.69 -19.81
N ARG A 4 38.25 -32.60 -19.04
CA ARG A 4 38.38 -32.62 -17.58
C ARG A 4 37.03 -32.87 -16.87
N TRP A 5 35.92 -32.50 -17.52
CA TRP A 5 34.55 -32.66 -17.01
C TRP A 5 34.02 -34.10 -17.09
N LYS A 6 34.32 -34.87 -18.16
CA LYS A 6 33.89 -36.28 -18.26
C LYS A 6 34.51 -37.19 -17.20
N ARG A 7 35.69 -36.84 -16.67
CA ARG A 7 36.40 -37.63 -15.65
C ARG A 7 35.90 -37.36 -14.22
N ILE A 8 35.22 -36.23 -14.00
CA ILE A 8 34.60 -35.88 -12.70
C ILE A 8 33.24 -36.56 -12.56
N ILE A 9 32.44 -36.60 -13.64
CA ILE A 9 31.11 -37.25 -13.65
C ILE A 9 31.23 -38.77 -13.41
N SER A 10 32.26 -39.42 -13.97
CA SER A 10 32.46 -40.87 -13.80
C SER A 10 32.87 -41.26 -12.37
N ASN A 11 33.55 -40.35 -11.62
CA ASN A 11 33.94 -40.60 -10.23
C ASN A 11 32.80 -40.33 -9.24
N MET A 12 31.85 -39.45 -9.57
CA MET A 12 30.66 -39.20 -8.73
C MET A 12 29.65 -40.35 -8.77
N ILE A 13 29.52 -41.03 -9.91
CA ILE A 13 28.63 -42.20 -10.06
C ILE A 13 29.16 -43.41 -9.26
N ALA A 14 30.48 -43.56 -9.15
CA ALA A 14 31.10 -44.64 -8.38
C ALA A 14 30.95 -44.46 -6.85
N ILE A 15 30.86 -43.22 -6.35
CA ILE A 15 30.66 -42.93 -4.93
C ILE A 15 29.18 -43.11 -4.52
N ALA A 16 28.24 -42.83 -5.43
CA ALA A 16 26.81 -43.03 -5.18
C ALA A 16 26.41 -44.51 -5.04
N LEU A 17 27.14 -45.44 -5.66
CA LEU A 17 26.85 -46.89 -5.59
C LEU A 17 27.38 -47.56 -4.30
N VAL A 18 28.28 -46.93 -3.56
CA VAL A 18 28.86 -47.50 -2.32
C VAL A 18 28.06 -47.14 -1.06
N ILE A 19 27.17 -46.14 -1.12
CA ILE A 19 26.37 -45.67 0.02
C ILE A 19 25.00 -46.41 0.12
N ILE A 20 24.64 -47.22 -0.88
CA ILE A 20 23.35 -47.95 -0.92
C ILE A 20 23.36 -49.23 -0.05
N SER A 21 24.50 -49.64 0.52
CA SER A 21 24.61 -50.93 1.24
C SER A 21 24.52 -50.88 2.77
N SER A 22 24.16 -49.76 3.40
CA SER A 22 24.15 -49.68 4.87
C SER A 22 23.13 -48.68 5.46
N ILE A 23 21.84 -49.00 5.37
CA ILE A 23 20.80 -48.39 6.23
C ILE A 23 20.02 -49.52 6.94
N PRO A 24 19.96 -49.53 8.29
CA PRO A 24 19.16 -50.51 9.04
C PRO A 24 17.66 -50.22 8.89
N THR A 25 16.88 -51.27 8.65
CA THR A 25 15.43 -51.24 8.51
C THR A 25 14.76 -50.92 9.85
N ILE A 26 14.18 -49.73 9.96
CA ILE A 26 13.20 -49.40 11.00
C ILE A 26 11.80 -49.64 10.41
N SER A 27 11.13 -50.70 10.87
CA SER A 27 9.75 -51.01 10.47
C SER A 27 8.78 -50.07 11.18
N ILE A 28 8.19 -49.13 10.44
CA ILE A 28 7.02 -48.37 10.88
C ILE A 28 5.78 -49.16 10.42
N PRO A 29 4.78 -49.42 11.28
CA PRO A 29 3.55 -50.11 10.87
C PRO A 29 2.73 -49.19 9.94
N VAL A 30 2.70 -49.53 8.66
CA VAL A 30 1.85 -48.89 7.64
C VAL A 30 0.44 -49.48 7.75
N LYS A 31 -0.55 -48.64 8.07
CA LYS A 31 -1.96 -48.96 7.79
C LYS A 31 -2.09 -49.00 6.26
N ALA A 32 -2.13 -50.19 5.68
CA ALA A 32 -2.36 -50.36 4.26
C ALA A 32 -3.84 -50.11 3.95
N GLU A 33 -4.20 -48.84 3.72
CA GLU A 33 -5.34 -48.54 2.85
C GLU A 33 -4.93 -48.82 1.40
N ALA A 34 -5.78 -49.50 0.64
CA ALA A 34 -5.52 -49.80 -0.76
C ALA A 34 -5.28 -48.49 -1.54
N SER A 35 -4.09 -48.36 -2.13
CA SER A 35 -3.73 -47.24 -3.01
C SER A 35 -4.76 -47.10 -4.14
N VAL A 36 -5.56 -46.04 -4.12
CA VAL A 36 -6.48 -45.70 -5.21
C VAL A 36 -5.65 -45.34 -6.45
N ASP A 37 -5.76 -46.13 -7.53
CA ASP A 37 -5.02 -45.88 -8.76
C ASP A 37 -5.31 -44.47 -9.31
N GLY A 38 -4.25 -43.74 -9.62
CA GLY A 38 -4.34 -42.37 -10.10
C GLY A 38 -4.86 -41.32 -9.11
N LYS A 39 -4.85 -41.59 -7.78
CA LYS A 39 -5.14 -40.58 -6.75
C LYS A 39 -4.31 -39.31 -6.97
N LEU A 40 -4.98 -38.16 -6.99
CA LEU A 40 -4.35 -36.85 -6.99
C LEU A 40 -4.38 -36.26 -5.58
N ILE A 41 -5.59 -36.13 -5.03
CA ILE A 41 -5.83 -35.53 -3.72
C ILE A 41 -7.09 -36.10 -3.07
N THR A 42 -7.06 -36.27 -1.76
CA THR A 42 -8.22 -36.54 -0.91
C THR A 42 -8.44 -35.33 -0.01
N VAL A 43 -9.66 -34.80 0.02
CA VAL A 43 -10.06 -33.68 0.89
C VAL A 43 -11.39 -34.03 1.54
N GLY A 44 -11.50 -33.93 2.87
CA GLY A 44 -12.76 -34.25 3.57
C GLY A 44 -13.23 -35.69 3.37
N GLY A 45 -12.30 -36.64 3.17
CA GLY A 45 -12.60 -38.04 2.84
C GLY A 45 -13.04 -38.29 1.39
N LYS A 46 -13.09 -37.26 0.54
CA LYS A 46 -13.48 -37.34 -0.88
C LYS A 46 -12.21 -37.37 -1.76
N THR A 47 -12.02 -38.42 -2.53
CA THR A 47 -10.80 -38.64 -3.34
C THR A 47 -11.00 -38.26 -4.81
N VAL A 48 -10.19 -37.33 -5.30
CA VAL A 48 -10.10 -36.94 -6.71
C VAL A 48 -8.96 -37.72 -7.39
N THR A 49 -9.23 -38.28 -8.56
CA THR A 49 -8.25 -39.02 -9.37
C THR A 49 -8.01 -38.36 -10.72
N LYS A 50 -6.89 -38.67 -11.36
CA LYS A 50 -6.48 -38.09 -12.65
C LYS A 50 -7.45 -38.35 -13.81
N ASN A 51 -8.32 -39.37 -13.68
CA ASN A 51 -9.25 -39.79 -14.73
C ASN A 51 -10.65 -39.18 -14.56
N MET A 52 -10.92 -38.52 -13.44
CA MET A 52 -12.22 -37.90 -13.19
C MET A 52 -12.45 -36.70 -14.11
N LYS A 53 -13.71 -36.55 -14.54
CA LYS A 53 -14.19 -35.31 -15.18
C LYS A 53 -14.76 -34.38 -14.12
N ILE A 54 -14.90 -33.10 -14.47
CA ILE A 54 -15.39 -32.10 -13.52
C ILE A 54 -16.79 -32.42 -13.00
N ASP A 55 -17.66 -33.03 -13.82
CA ASP A 55 -18.99 -33.46 -13.40
C ASP A 55 -18.96 -34.54 -12.30
N ASP A 56 -17.92 -35.38 -12.27
CA ASP A 56 -17.75 -36.35 -11.19
C ASP A 56 -17.30 -35.66 -9.90
N VAL A 57 -16.41 -34.67 -10.00
CA VAL A 57 -16.01 -33.84 -8.87
C VAL A 57 -17.21 -33.06 -8.30
N LYS A 58 -18.07 -32.50 -9.17
CA LYS A 58 -19.30 -31.80 -8.76
C LYS A 58 -20.26 -32.67 -7.98
N LYS A 59 -20.39 -33.97 -8.31
CA LYS A 59 -21.20 -34.91 -7.52
C LYS A 59 -20.68 -35.09 -6.08
N MET A 60 -19.38 -34.88 -5.86
CA MET A 60 -18.71 -35.09 -4.56
C MET A 60 -18.60 -33.80 -3.74
N PHE A 61 -18.32 -32.67 -4.39
CA PHE A 61 -18.05 -31.38 -3.75
C PHE A 61 -19.17 -30.34 -3.94
N GLY A 62 -20.18 -30.62 -4.75
CA GLY A 62 -21.21 -29.67 -5.17
C GLY A 62 -20.74 -28.79 -6.32
N GLU A 63 -21.55 -27.78 -6.68
CA GLU A 63 -21.14 -26.79 -7.68
C GLU A 63 -19.95 -25.95 -7.16
N PRO A 64 -18.99 -25.62 -8.04
CA PRO A 64 -17.86 -24.78 -7.68
C PRO A 64 -18.35 -23.39 -7.24
N LYS A 65 -17.67 -22.82 -6.26
CA LYS A 65 -17.89 -21.45 -5.78
C LYS A 65 -17.39 -20.41 -6.77
N LEU A 66 -16.35 -20.76 -7.52
CA LEU A 66 -15.79 -19.92 -8.58
C LEU A 66 -15.36 -20.82 -9.75
N THR A 67 -15.66 -20.37 -10.97
CA THR A 67 -15.17 -20.98 -12.21
C THR A 67 -14.72 -19.88 -13.16
N THR A 68 -13.50 -19.99 -13.66
CA THR A 68 -12.94 -19.06 -14.66
C THR A 68 -12.25 -19.83 -15.77
N PRO A 69 -12.03 -19.22 -16.95
CA PRO A 69 -11.08 -19.75 -17.91
C PRO A 69 -9.70 -19.96 -17.26
N SER A 70 -9.00 -21.01 -17.68
CA SER A 70 -7.61 -21.27 -17.32
C SER A 70 -6.71 -21.08 -18.53
N TYR A 71 -5.48 -20.65 -18.30
CA TYR A 71 -4.44 -20.56 -19.34
C TYR A 71 -4.00 -21.93 -19.88
N TRP A 72 -4.58 -23.02 -19.39
CA TRP A 72 -4.48 -24.38 -19.97
C TRP A 72 -5.54 -24.67 -21.04
N ASP A 73 -6.24 -23.66 -21.55
CA ASP A 73 -7.32 -23.77 -22.54
C ASP A 73 -8.58 -24.51 -22.02
N GLY A 74 -8.66 -24.75 -20.70
CA GLY A 74 -9.84 -25.26 -20.01
C GLY A 74 -10.33 -24.27 -18.96
N TYR A 75 -10.56 -24.74 -17.74
CA TYR A 75 -11.15 -23.93 -16.66
C TYR A 75 -10.47 -24.19 -15.32
N ALA A 76 -10.43 -23.17 -14.49
CA ALA A 76 -10.08 -23.24 -13.08
C ALA A 76 -11.36 -23.30 -12.23
N TYR A 77 -11.31 -24.05 -11.14
CA TYR A 77 -12.45 -24.32 -10.26
C TYR A 77 -12.03 -24.24 -8.79
N THR A 78 -12.79 -23.49 -8.00
CA THR A 78 -12.68 -23.49 -6.53
C THR A 78 -13.94 -24.09 -5.93
N PHE A 79 -13.79 -25.10 -5.08
CA PHE A 79 -14.85 -25.72 -4.31
C PHE A 79 -14.57 -25.52 -2.82
N TYR A 80 -15.61 -25.29 -2.04
CA TYR A 80 -15.58 -25.40 -0.58
C TYR A 80 -17.00 -25.44 -0.02
N GLY A 81 -17.16 -26.06 1.16
CA GLY A 81 -18.37 -26.10 1.95
C GLY A 81 -18.56 -24.88 2.84
N LYS A 82 -19.28 -25.03 3.96
CA LYS A 82 -19.45 -23.91 4.90
C LYS A 82 -18.10 -23.58 5.54
N ASP A 83 -17.82 -22.29 5.73
CA ASP A 83 -16.61 -21.82 6.43
C ASP A 83 -15.31 -22.41 5.83
N TYR A 84 -15.27 -22.48 4.49
CA TYR A 84 -14.14 -23.01 3.70
C TYR A 84 -13.77 -24.48 3.97
N SER A 85 -14.68 -25.27 4.58
CA SER A 85 -14.47 -26.72 4.75
C SER A 85 -14.29 -27.43 3.39
N ASP A 86 -13.51 -28.49 3.33
CA ASP A 86 -13.30 -29.28 2.10
C ASP A 86 -12.83 -28.45 0.88
N TYR A 87 -12.04 -27.41 1.11
CA TYR A 87 -11.49 -26.54 0.07
C TYR A 87 -10.68 -27.34 -0.94
N LEU A 88 -11.05 -27.25 -2.21
CA LEU A 88 -10.40 -27.90 -3.34
C LEU A 88 -10.26 -26.91 -4.49
N TYR A 89 -9.04 -26.78 -5.01
CA TYR A 89 -8.73 -26.06 -6.24
C TYR A 89 -8.36 -27.05 -7.34
N LEU A 90 -8.90 -26.86 -8.54
CA LEU A 90 -8.57 -27.67 -9.73
C LEU A 90 -8.42 -26.77 -10.95
N GLU A 91 -7.56 -27.19 -11.90
CA GLU A 91 -7.61 -26.67 -13.28
C GLU A 91 -7.64 -27.82 -14.28
N THR A 92 -8.32 -27.60 -15.40
CA THR A 92 -8.40 -28.54 -16.51
C THR A 92 -7.79 -27.98 -17.79
N ASP A 93 -7.33 -28.87 -18.66
CA ASP A 93 -7.03 -28.54 -20.06
C ASP A 93 -8.30 -28.46 -20.93
N SER A 94 -8.10 -28.20 -22.24
CA SER A 94 -9.17 -28.14 -23.24
C SER A 94 -9.94 -29.45 -23.44
N ASP A 95 -9.37 -30.61 -23.09
CA ASP A 95 -10.05 -31.91 -23.09
C ASP A 95 -10.86 -32.14 -21.78
N GLY A 96 -10.81 -31.19 -20.86
CA GLY A 96 -11.39 -31.30 -19.52
C GLY A 96 -10.64 -32.32 -18.65
N LYS A 97 -9.35 -32.58 -18.89
CA LYS A 97 -8.51 -33.41 -18.00
C LYS A 97 -7.90 -32.54 -16.91
N ILE A 98 -7.82 -33.05 -15.69
CA ILE A 98 -7.23 -32.33 -14.57
C ILE A 98 -5.71 -32.18 -14.78
N VAL A 99 -5.23 -30.95 -14.78
CA VAL A 99 -3.80 -30.60 -14.92
C VAL A 99 -3.21 -30.00 -13.65
N CYS A 100 -4.04 -29.36 -12.83
CA CYS A 100 -3.66 -28.73 -11.57
C CYS A 100 -4.64 -29.16 -10.47
N TYR A 101 -4.13 -29.36 -9.25
CA TYR A 101 -4.93 -29.68 -8.08
C TYR A 101 -4.29 -29.13 -6.80
N GLY A 102 -5.09 -28.68 -5.85
CA GLY A 102 -4.59 -28.12 -4.61
C GLY A 102 -5.65 -28.05 -3.51
N SER A 103 -5.20 -27.86 -2.27
CA SER A 103 -6.07 -27.68 -1.12
C SER A 103 -5.37 -26.91 -0.02
N VAL A 104 -6.17 -26.22 0.79
CA VAL A 104 -5.77 -25.58 2.04
C VAL A 104 -6.52 -26.18 3.24
N SER A 105 -7.32 -27.22 3.02
CA SER A 105 -8.16 -27.80 4.07
C SER A 105 -7.37 -28.71 5.01
N PRO A 106 -7.56 -28.59 6.33
CA PRO A 106 -6.95 -29.50 7.28
C PRO A 106 -7.24 -30.96 6.95
N GLY A 107 -6.18 -31.78 6.94
CA GLY A 107 -6.26 -33.21 6.68
C GLY A 107 -6.35 -33.61 5.19
N PHE A 108 -6.02 -32.72 4.25
CA PHE A 108 -5.84 -33.16 2.86
C PHE A 108 -4.70 -34.18 2.76
N GLU A 109 -4.81 -35.09 1.80
CA GLU A 109 -3.76 -36.04 1.45
C GLU A 109 -3.52 -36.03 -0.05
N THR A 110 -2.29 -35.77 -0.49
CA THR A 110 -1.93 -35.90 -1.90
C THR A 110 -1.16 -37.20 -2.15
N ASN A 111 -0.87 -37.47 -3.42
CA ASN A 111 0.08 -38.51 -3.82
C ASN A 111 1.56 -38.16 -3.57
N LYS A 112 1.87 -36.96 -3.03
CA LYS A 112 3.24 -36.51 -2.76
C LYS A 112 3.48 -36.23 -1.28
N TYR A 113 2.71 -35.30 -0.72
CA TYR A 113 2.75 -34.88 0.68
C TYR A 113 1.34 -34.68 1.23
N SER A 114 1.18 -34.90 2.52
CA SER A 114 -0.09 -34.72 3.23
C SER A 114 -0.05 -33.52 4.18
N TYR A 115 -1.22 -33.03 4.57
CA TYR A 115 -1.34 -31.96 5.56
C TYR A 115 -0.58 -32.31 6.85
N GLY A 116 0.20 -31.37 7.37
CA GLY A 116 1.00 -31.53 8.58
C GLY A 116 2.37 -32.19 8.38
N GLU A 117 2.69 -32.70 7.18
CA GLU A 117 4.00 -33.30 6.90
C GLU A 117 5.09 -32.24 6.67
N LYS A 118 6.35 -32.61 6.97
CA LYS A 118 7.51 -31.80 6.61
C LYS A 118 7.94 -32.13 5.18
N VAL A 119 8.00 -31.12 4.33
CA VAL A 119 8.36 -31.25 2.92
C VAL A 119 9.88 -31.22 2.74
N ASN A 120 10.42 -32.06 1.85
CA ASN A 120 11.82 -31.99 1.46
C ASN A 120 12.05 -30.73 0.60
N PRO A 121 12.93 -29.79 0.99
CA PRO A 121 13.15 -28.55 0.25
C PRO A 121 13.70 -28.74 -1.17
N TYR A 122 14.23 -29.93 -1.48
CA TYR A 122 14.79 -30.26 -2.79
C TYR A 122 13.81 -31.00 -3.72
N ALA A 123 12.64 -31.42 -3.22
CA ALA A 123 11.61 -32.08 -4.02
C ALA A 123 10.62 -31.03 -4.56
N ARG A 124 10.95 -30.40 -5.68
CA ARG A 124 10.03 -29.42 -6.31
C ARG A 124 8.88 -30.13 -6.99
N ALA A 125 7.68 -29.97 -6.45
CA ALA A 125 6.48 -30.67 -6.89
C ALA A 125 5.32 -29.73 -7.28
N GLY A 126 5.45 -28.42 -7.01
CA GLY A 126 4.50 -27.34 -7.27
C GLY A 126 4.74 -26.22 -6.26
N CYS A 127 3.67 -25.66 -5.69
CA CYS A 127 3.71 -24.64 -4.64
C CYS A 127 3.26 -25.24 -3.30
N GLU A 128 4.00 -25.00 -2.22
CA GLU A 128 3.73 -25.52 -0.88
C GLU A 128 3.86 -24.42 0.18
N ALA A 129 2.82 -24.23 0.99
CA ALA A 129 2.86 -23.28 2.10
C ALA A 129 3.02 -24.00 3.44
N LYS A 130 3.91 -23.48 4.29
CA LYS A 130 4.38 -24.14 5.52
C LYS A 130 4.22 -23.24 6.73
N ASP A 131 3.89 -23.83 7.87
CA ASP A 131 3.86 -23.14 9.15
C ASP A 131 5.27 -22.91 9.73
N ASP A 132 5.36 -22.30 10.91
CA ASP A 132 6.64 -22.00 11.57
C ASP A 132 7.44 -23.26 11.96
N ASP A 133 6.78 -24.42 12.08
CA ASP A 133 7.42 -25.72 12.34
C ASP A 133 7.94 -26.39 11.05
N GLY A 134 7.68 -25.78 9.89
CA GLY A 134 7.93 -26.31 8.56
C GLY A 134 6.94 -27.39 8.13
N LYS A 135 5.77 -27.48 8.78
CA LYS A 135 4.70 -28.41 8.41
C LYS A 135 3.80 -27.80 7.35
N LEU A 136 3.42 -28.62 6.39
CA LEU A 136 2.58 -28.24 5.27
C LEU A 136 1.15 -27.94 5.71
N TYR A 137 0.59 -26.81 5.28
CA TYR A 137 -0.83 -26.49 5.49
C TYR A 137 -1.60 -26.23 4.19
N ALA A 138 -0.90 -25.99 3.08
CA ALA A 138 -1.52 -25.80 1.76
C ALA A 138 -0.60 -26.28 0.63
N VAL A 139 -1.21 -26.73 -0.47
CA VAL A 139 -0.50 -27.18 -1.68
C VAL A 139 -1.23 -26.79 -2.96
N ILE A 140 -0.44 -26.57 -4.01
CA ILE A 140 -0.87 -26.65 -5.41
C ILE A 140 0.14 -27.49 -6.19
N TYR A 141 -0.34 -28.55 -6.83
CA TYR A 141 0.43 -29.48 -7.62
C TYR A 141 -0.10 -29.65 -9.03
N TYR A 142 0.82 -30.00 -9.93
CA TYR A 142 0.53 -30.26 -11.33
C TYR A 142 0.71 -31.75 -11.62
N THR A 143 -0.13 -32.28 -12.51
CA THR A 143 -0.12 -33.71 -12.86
C THR A 143 1.12 -34.10 -13.67
N LYS A 144 1.79 -33.13 -14.29
CA LYS A 144 3.06 -33.28 -15.01
C LYS A 144 3.83 -31.95 -15.02
N LEU A 145 5.04 -31.98 -15.60
CA LEU A 145 5.81 -30.78 -15.91
C LEU A 145 5.26 -30.10 -17.18
N HIS A 146 5.15 -28.77 -17.15
CA HIS A 146 4.64 -27.94 -18.25
C HIS A 146 5.65 -26.82 -18.60
N LEU A 147 6.52 -27.06 -19.58
CA LEU A 147 7.55 -26.09 -19.98
C LEU A 147 6.97 -24.82 -20.66
N ASP A 148 5.73 -24.90 -21.14
CA ASP A 148 5.02 -23.83 -21.84
C ASP A 148 4.10 -22.99 -20.93
N ALA A 149 4.01 -23.32 -19.64
CA ALA A 149 3.12 -22.66 -18.67
C ALA A 149 3.28 -21.14 -18.65
N TYR A 150 4.52 -20.66 -18.62
CA TYR A 150 4.84 -19.24 -18.59
C TYR A 150 4.35 -18.53 -19.85
N LYS A 151 4.65 -19.11 -21.01
CA LYS A 151 4.25 -18.56 -22.31
C LYS A 151 2.73 -18.46 -22.40
N ARG A 152 2.01 -19.51 -22.00
CA ARG A 152 0.54 -19.53 -21.96
C ARG A 152 -0.04 -18.46 -21.04
N PHE A 153 0.52 -18.33 -19.84
CA PHE A 153 0.06 -17.33 -18.88
C PHE A 153 0.26 -15.90 -19.40
N THR A 154 1.40 -15.63 -20.04
CA THR A 154 1.75 -14.29 -20.51
C THR A 154 1.14 -13.91 -21.86
N GLU A 155 0.79 -14.88 -22.71
CA GLU A 155 0.08 -14.65 -23.99
C GLU A 155 -1.21 -13.86 -23.81
N ASN A 156 -1.91 -14.03 -22.68
CA ASN A 156 -3.02 -13.18 -22.27
C ASN A 156 -2.89 -12.77 -20.79
N LEU A 157 -1.79 -12.09 -20.47
CA LEU A 157 -1.43 -11.75 -19.09
C LEU A 157 -2.57 -11.10 -18.32
N THR A 158 -3.27 -10.10 -18.89
CA THR A 158 -4.33 -9.38 -18.15
C THR A 158 -5.44 -10.33 -17.73
N GLU A 159 -5.97 -11.15 -18.64
CA GLU A 159 -7.10 -12.04 -18.34
C GLU A 159 -6.68 -13.22 -17.47
N ASN A 160 -5.52 -13.81 -17.73
CA ASN A 160 -5.00 -14.91 -16.92
C ASN A 160 -4.71 -14.46 -15.49
N ASN A 161 -4.13 -13.28 -15.31
CA ASN A 161 -3.88 -12.67 -14.01
C ASN A 161 -5.19 -12.31 -13.29
N ARG A 162 -6.21 -11.80 -14.01
CA ARG A 162 -7.56 -11.53 -13.49
C ARG A 162 -8.17 -12.78 -12.86
N ASN A 163 -8.20 -13.86 -13.64
CA ASN A 163 -8.79 -15.13 -13.26
C ASN A 163 -8.03 -15.80 -12.11
N LEU A 164 -6.70 -15.78 -12.19
CA LEU A 164 -5.82 -16.26 -11.12
C LEU A 164 -6.07 -15.52 -9.80
N CYS A 165 -6.15 -14.19 -9.84
CA CYS A 165 -6.36 -13.37 -8.66
C CYS A 165 -7.73 -13.63 -8.02
N LYS A 166 -8.79 -13.87 -8.80
CA LYS A 166 -10.11 -14.27 -8.28
C LYS A 166 -10.02 -15.57 -7.46
N HIS A 167 -9.32 -16.58 -7.97
CA HIS A 167 -9.10 -17.83 -7.24
C HIS A 167 -8.17 -17.65 -6.02
N ALA A 168 -7.19 -16.75 -6.10
CA ALA A 168 -6.30 -16.41 -5.00
C ALA A 168 -7.05 -15.76 -3.83
N VAL A 169 -8.03 -14.90 -4.10
CA VAL A 169 -8.88 -14.28 -3.06
C VAL A 169 -9.66 -15.35 -2.28
N GLU A 170 -10.28 -16.31 -2.97
CA GLU A 170 -11.00 -17.40 -2.32
C GLU A 170 -10.07 -18.25 -1.43
N MET A 171 -8.86 -18.53 -1.92
CA MET A 171 -7.85 -19.29 -1.19
C MET A 171 -7.29 -18.51 0.01
N TRP A 172 -7.07 -17.20 -0.16
CA TRP A 172 -6.65 -16.28 0.91
C TRP A 172 -7.66 -16.32 2.04
N ASN A 173 -8.95 -16.14 1.74
CA ASN A 173 -10.00 -16.16 2.76
C ASN A 173 -10.08 -17.50 3.49
N ALA A 174 -9.86 -18.63 2.81
CA ALA A 174 -9.80 -19.94 3.43
C ALA A 174 -8.62 -20.10 4.40
N ILE A 175 -7.43 -19.61 4.03
CA ILE A 175 -6.25 -19.61 4.91
C ILE A 175 -6.45 -18.62 6.07
N SER A 176 -6.99 -17.42 5.83
CA SER A 176 -7.34 -16.46 6.88
C SER A 176 -8.27 -17.08 7.92
N TYR A 177 -9.32 -17.77 7.46
CA TYR A 177 -10.25 -18.48 8.34
C TYR A 177 -9.54 -19.58 9.16
N LEU A 178 -8.65 -20.37 8.53
CA LEU A 178 -7.87 -21.41 9.20
C LEU A 178 -7.03 -20.86 10.37
N TYR A 179 -6.49 -19.65 10.22
CA TYR A 179 -5.67 -18.99 11.23
C TYR A 179 -6.47 -18.03 12.15
N GLY A 180 -7.81 -18.04 12.06
CA GLY A 180 -8.69 -17.34 12.98
C GLY A 180 -8.99 -15.88 12.62
N TYR A 181 -8.54 -15.40 11.47
CA TYR A 181 -8.93 -14.08 10.96
C TYR A 181 -10.33 -14.16 10.34
N LYS A 182 -11.24 -13.34 10.85
CA LYS A 182 -12.67 -13.41 10.48
C LYS A 182 -13.06 -12.46 9.35
N THR A 183 -12.24 -11.44 9.10
CA THR A 183 -12.51 -10.45 8.06
C THR A 183 -12.11 -10.99 6.69
N ALA A 184 -13.10 -11.39 5.90
CA ALA A 184 -12.87 -11.77 4.51
C ALA A 184 -12.52 -10.56 3.65
N THR A 185 -11.66 -10.77 2.65
CA THR A 185 -11.37 -9.81 1.59
C THR A 185 -12.06 -10.22 0.27
N TYR A 186 -11.98 -9.37 -0.75
CA TYR A 186 -12.66 -9.59 -2.02
C TYR A 186 -11.83 -9.08 -3.21
N PHE A 187 -12.09 -9.66 -4.38
CA PHE A 187 -11.57 -9.19 -5.65
C PHE A 187 -12.42 -8.02 -6.15
N ASP A 188 -11.80 -6.89 -6.42
CA ASP A 188 -12.47 -5.71 -6.99
C ASP A 188 -12.07 -5.55 -8.46
N GLU A 189 -13.04 -5.74 -9.36
CA GLU A 189 -12.83 -5.75 -10.81
C GLU A 189 -12.26 -4.41 -11.32
N LYS A 190 -12.73 -3.30 -10.75
CA LYS A 190 -12.32 -1.96 -11.16
C LYS A 190 -10.89 -1.67 -10.69
N LEU A 191 -10.55 -2.01 -9.44
CA LEU A 191 -9.17 -1.90 -8.94
C LEU A 191 -8.21 -2.76 -9.74
N PHE A 192 -8.60 -4.00 -10.06
CA PHE A 192 -7.80 -4.86 -10.92
C PHE A 192 -7.57 -4.23 -12.30
N ASN A 193 -8.62 -3.69 -12.92
CA ASN A 193 -8.49 -3.04 -14.24
C ASN A 193 -7.55 -1.83 -14.18
N ILE A 194 -7.59 -1.03 -13.12
CA ILE A 194 -6.66 0.09 -12.93
C ILE A 194 -5.22 -0.43 -12.77
N GLY A 195 -5.02 -1.46 -11.95
CA GLY A 195 -3.72 -2.12 -11.82
C GLY A 195 -3.20 -2.65 -13.16
N ALA A 196 -4.04 -3.33 -13.94
CA ALA A 196 -3.66 -3.85 -15.25
C ALA A 196 -3.28 -2.73 -16.25
N GLN A 197 -3.98 -1.59 -16.22
CA GLN A 197 -3.60 -0.42 -17.02
C GLN A 197 -2.23 0.13 -16.62
N LEU A 198 -1.96 0.23 -15.32
CA LEU A 198 -0.67 0.69 -14.80
C LEU A 198 0.44 -0.29 -15.18
N ALA A 199 0.14 -1.60 -15.16
CA ALA A 199 1.05 -2.67 -15.56
C ALA A 199 1.51 -2.53 -17.02
N ASP A 200 0.61 -2.12 -17.93
CA ASP A 200 0.92 -1.84 -19.34
C ASP A 200 1.99 -0.72 -19.50
N ASN A 201 2.20 0.09 -18.45
CA ASN A 201 3.19 1.17 -18.39
C ASN A 201 4.32 0.91 -17.37
N HIS A 202 4.51 -0.34 -16.93
CA HIS A 202 5.52 -0.72 -15.92
C HIS A 202 5.37 0.08 -14.62
N SER A 203 4.15 0.11 -14.10
CA SER A 203 3.80 0.68 -12.79
C SER A 203 2.73 -0.19 -12.14
N ASP A 204 2.42 0.10 -10.88
CA ASP A 204 1.45 -0.65 -10.09
C ASP A 204 0.60 0.28 -9.21
N LEU A 205 -0.40 -0.29 -8.53
CA LEU A 205 -1.28 0.46 -7.63
C LEU A 205 -0.52 1.13 -6.47
N TYR A 206 0.57 0.54 -5.99
CA TYR A 206 1.35 1.08 -4.89
C TYR A 206 2.14 2.33 -5.32
N ASP A 207 2.80 2.26 -6.48
CA ASP A 207 3.48 3.39 -7.12
C ASP A 207 2.49 4.49 -7.51
N TYR A 208 1.32 4.11 -8.04
CA TYR A 208 0.24 5.05 -8.34
C TYR A 208 -0.20 5.80 -7.08
N CYS A 209 -0.49 5.09 -5.98
CA CYS A 209 -0.87 5.70 -4.70
C CYS A 209 0.24 6.63 -4.17
N LYS A 210 1.52 6.26 -4.31
CA LYS A 210 2.63 7.15 -3.95
C LYS A 210 2.67 8.42 -4.79
N SER A 211 2.54 8.27 -6.11
CA SER A 211 2.63 9.38 -7.06
C SER A 211 1.50 10.41 -6.89
N THR A 212 0.32 9.95 -6.48
CA THR A 212 -0.88 10.78 -6.28
C THR A 212 -1.09 11.22 -4.83
N ASN A 213 -0.11 10.97 -3.95
CA ASN A 213 -0.19 11.25 -2.51
C ASN A 213 -1.35 10.53 -1.77
N GLN A 214 -1.73 9.35 -2.27
CA GLN A 214 -2.75 8.48 -1.72
C GLN A 214 -2.17 7.19 -1.13
N SER A 215 -0.89 7.19 -0.72
CA SER A 215 -0.21 6.01 -0.14
C SER A 215 -0.97 5.36 1.01
N SER A 216 -1.75 6.14 1.77
CA SER A 216 -2.58 5.64 2.86
C SER A 216 -3.70 4.70 2.40
N CYS A 217 -4.09 4.75 1.12
CA CYS A 217 -5.07 3.86 0.52
C CYS A 217 -4.51 2.49 0.13
N TYR A 218 -3.19 2.29 0.20
CA TYR A 218 -2.54 1.02 -0.15
C TYR A 218 -1.62 0.54 0.96
N GLN A 219 -2.02 -0.56 1.61
CA GLN A 219 -1.18 -1.25 2.58
C GLN A 219 -0.41 -2.36 1.87
N LEU A 220 0.86 -2.09 1.56
CA LEU A 220 1.76 -3.09 0.98
C LEU A 220 2.06 -4.19 2.01
N MET A 221 1.85 -5.44 1.62
CA MET A 221 2.20 -6.62 2.42
C MET A 221 3.50 -7.23 1.94
N THR A 222 3.60 -7.48 0.64
CA THR A 222 4.82 -7.98 0.01
C THR A 222 4.95 -7.47 -1.41
N GLY A 223 6.19 -7.27 -1.83
CA GLY A 223 6.57 -6.92 -3.18
C GLY A 223 7.86 -7.67 -3.49
N ARG A 224 7.80 -8.63 -4.41
CA ARG A 224 8.97 -9.43 -4.78
C ARG A 224 9.09 -9.56 -6.28
N LYS A 225 10.33 -9.67 -6.73
CA LYS A 225 10.62 -9.95 -8.12
C LYS A 225 10.57 -11.46 -8.35
N ALA A 226 9.77 -11.89 -9.30
CA ALA A 226 9.70 -13.24 -9.79
C ALA A 226 10.24 -13.30 -11.21
N THR A 227 11.16 -14.23 -11.43
CA THR A 227 11.53 -14.68 -12.77
C THR A 227 10.91 -16.06 -12.94
N PHE A 228 10.16 -16.26 -14.01
CA PHE A 228 9.55 -17.55 -14.29
C PHE A 228 10.61 -18.57 -14.74
N LEU A 229 11.30 -19.18 -13.76
CA LEU A 229 12.17 -20.33 -13.99
C LEU A 229 11.33 -21.55 -14.39
N GLU A 230 11.93 -22.53 -15.10
CA GLU A 230 11.28 -23.73 -15.69
C GLU A 230 10.46 -24.64 -14.74
N TYR A 231 10.23 -24.28 -13.47
CA TYR A 231 9.58 -25.12 -12.46
C TYR A 231 8.64 -24.36 -11.50
N PHE A 232 8.31 -23.10 -11.78
CA PHE A 232 7.43 -22.30 -10.91
C PHE A 232 6.34 -21.63 -11.75
N TYR A 233 5.10 -22.11 -11.61
CA TYR A 233 3.97 -21.68 -12.42
C TYR A 233 3.09 -20.70 -11.63
N PRO A 234 2.54 -19.65 -12.27
CA PRO A 234 1.54 -18.79 -11.65
C PRO A 234 0.40 -19.64 -11.07
N ASN A 235 0.09 -19.45 -9.80
CA ASN A 235 -0.93 -20.24 -9.11
C ASN A 235 -1.50 -19.44 -7.91
N PRO A 236 -2.75 -19.69 -7.49
CA PRO A 236 -3.39 -18.84 -6.49
C PRO A 236 -2.73 -18.92 -5.10
N LEU A 237 -2.05 -20.02 -4.76
CA LEU A 237 -1.36 -20.16 -3.47
C LEU A 237 -0.16 -19.22 -3.36
N GLU A 238 0.44 -18.84 -4.48
CA GLU A 238 1.57 -17.90 -4.52
C GLU A 238 1.22 -16.52 -3.90
N PHE A 239 -0.04 -16.12 -3.98
CA PHE A 239 -0.57 -14.95 -3.28
C PHE A 239 -1.16 -15.33 -1.92
N ALA A 240 -1.93 -16.43 -1.88
CA ALA A 240 -2.73 -16.78 -0.71
C ALA A 240 -1.93 -17.19 0.53
N GLU A 241 -0.69 -17.68 0.38
CA GLU A 241 0.11 -18.14 1.53
C GLU A 241 0.38 -17.04 2.57
N ASN A 242 0.40 -15.78 2.15
CA ASN A 242 0.62 -14.64 3.05
C ASN A 242 -0.58 -14.37 3.97
N ALA A 243 -1.76 -14.93 3.69
CA ALA A 243 -2.98 -14.79 4.50
C ALA A 243 -2.82 -15.25 5.95
N ARG A 244 -1.82 -16.10 6.23
CA ARG A 244 -1.45 -16.52 7.59
C ARG A 244 -0.89 -15.36 8.43
N ASN A 245 -0.20 -14.43 7.78
CA ASN A 245 0.58 -13.38 8.44
C ASN A 245 -0.11 -12.02 8.42
N TYR A 246 -1.16 -11.84 7.61
CA TYR A 246 -1.84 -10.57 7.42
C TYR A 246 -3.35 -10.69 7.57
N GLU A 247 -3.92 -9.93 8.50
CA GLU A 247 -5.36 -9.76 8.62
C GLU A 247 -5.83 -8.62 7.71
N CYS A 248 -6.90 -8.86 6.95
CA CYS A 248 -7.49 -7.83 6.08
C CYS A 248 -8.20 -6.78 6.92
N PRO A 249 -7.85 -5.47 6.77
CA PRO A 249 -8.67 -4.41 7.34
C PRO A 249 -10.07 -4.44 6.72
N LYS A 250 -11.10 -4.29 7.56
CA LYS A 250 -12.49 -4.45 7.11
C LYS A 250 -12.86 -3.45 6.02
N GLY A 251 -13.43 -3.97 4.93
CA GLY A 251 -13.88 -3.16 3.80
C GLY A 251 -12.79 -2.78 2.80
N ASN A 252 -11.57 -3.29 2.96
CA ASN A 252 -10.53 -3.20 1.95
C ASN A 252 -10.63 -4.37 0.96
N ALA A 253 -10.39 -4.07 -0.32
CA ALA A 253 -10.16 -5.07 -1.35
C ALA A 253 -8.70 -5.56 -1.27
N ILE A 254 -8.41 -6.68 -1.92
CA ILE A 254 -7.05 -7.16 -2.07
C ILE A 254 -6.53 -6.91 -3.48
N GLY A 255 -5.35 -6.31 -3.57
CA GLY A 255 -4.63 -6.03 -4.81
C GLY A 255 -3.54 -7.07 -5.03
N PHE A 256 -3.89 -8.18 -5.67
CA PHE A 256 -2.96 -9.17 -6.20
C PHE A 256 -2.71 -8.90 -7.67
N MET A 257 -1.45 -8.89 -8.10
CA MET A 257 -1.14 -8.85 -9.53
C MET A 257 0.34 -9.12 -9.81
N TYR A 258 0.61 -9.73 -10.96
CA TYR A 258 1.91 -9.65 -11.64
C TYR A 258 2.02 -8.37 -12.47
N TYR A 259 3.05 -7.58 -12.23
CA TYR A 259 3.38 -6.36 -12.97
C TYR A 259 4.70 -6.55 -13.74
N PRO A 260 4.73 -6.37 -15.07
CA PRO A 260 5.98 -6.47 -15.84
C PRO A 260 7.04 -5.48 -15.36
N ALA A 261 8.25 -5.95 -15.06
CA ALA A 261 9.32 -5.11 -14.52
C ALA A 261 10.05 -4.25 -15.57
N GLY A 262 9.77 -4.45 -16.86
CA GLY A 262 10.33 -3.68 -17.97
C GLY A 262 9.93 -4.26 -19.33
N GLU A 263 10.45 -3.68 -20.42
CA GLU A 263 10.11 -4.10 -21.79
C GLU A 263 10.86 -5.36 -22.28
N GLU A 264 12.06 -5.62 -21.75
CA GLU A 264 12.97 -6.66 -22.27
C GLU A 264 13.13 -7.91 -21.38
N ASN A 265 12.53 -7.95 -20.18
CA ASN A 265 12.76 -9.01 -19.21
C ASN A 265 11.49 -9.83 -18.92
N ASP A 266 11.61 -11.16 -18.86
CA ASP A 266 10.62 -12.11 -18.32
C ASP A 266 10.41 -11.99 -16.80
N ASP A 267 10.71 -10.82 -16.25
CA ASP A 267 10.69 -10.51 -14.84
C ASP A 267 9.42 -9.75 -14.48
N TYR A 268 8.80 -10.18 -13.39
CA TYR A 268 7.54 -9.62 -12.91
C TYR A 268 7.68 -9.25 -11.44
N TRP A 269 7.10 -8.12 -11.07
CA TRP A 269 6.79 -7.83 -9.69
C TRP A 269 5.50 -8.55 -9.31
N ILE A 270 5.58 -9.36 -8.26
CA ILE A 270 4.42 -9.90 -7.58
C ILE A 270 4.15 -8.96 -6.43
N MET A 271 3.05 -8.22 -6.54
CA MET A 271 2.65 -7.24 -5.55
C MET A 271 1.38 -7.70 -4.87
N GLU A 272 1.40 -7.61 -3.54
CA GLU A 272 0.29 -7.97 -2.68
C GLU A 272 0.07 -6.86 -1.67
N GLY A 273 -1.15 -6.36 -1.63
CA GLY A 273 -1.53 -5.33 -0.66
C GLY A 273 -3.03 -5.21 -0.49
N PHE A 274 -3.45 -4.65 0.64
CA PHE A 274 -4.84 -4.27 0.83
C PHE A 274 -5.06 -2.86 0.29
N VAL A 275 -6.16 -2.68 -0.42
CA VAL A 275 -6.53 -1.42 -1.05
C VAL A 275 -7.84 -0.92 -0.45
N ASN A 276 -7.79 0.28 0.13
CA ASN A 276 -8.99 0.92 0.63
C ASN A 276 -9.80 1.51 -0.53
N LYS A 277 -11.12 1.28 -0.52
CA LYS A 277 -12.03 1.75 -1.58
C LYS A 277 -12.08 3.27 -1.75
N GLU A 278 -11.63 4.04 -0.75
CA GLU A 278 -11.48 5.49 -0.92
C GLU A 278 -10.56 5.84 -2.08
N LEU A 279 -9.61 4.98 -2.47
CA LEU A 279 -8.80 5.16 -3.69
C LEU A 279 -9.66 5.47 -4.92
N LEU A 280 -10.85 4.86 -5.00
CA LEU A 280 -11.79 4.99 -6.12
C LEU A 280 -12.86 6.07 -5.93
N ALA A 281 -12.89 6.74 -4.77
CA ALA A 281 -13.92 7.73 -4.47
C ALA A 281 -13.77 8.97 -5.36
N ASP A 282 -14.90 9.49 -5.85
CA ASP A 282 -14.94 10.79 -6.51
C ASP A 282 -14.38 11.86 -5.56
N TRP A 283 -13.30 12.50 -5.98
CA TRP A 283 -12.53 13.40 -5.13
C TRP A 283 -12.65 14.84 -5.62
N LYS A 284 -13.34 15.68 -4.86
CA LYS A 284 -13.51 17.11 -5.18
C LYS A 284 -12.58 17.95 -4.31
N SER A 285 -12.00 18.98 -4.91
CA SER A 285 -11.19 19.94 -4.16
C SER A 285 -12.06 20.73 -3.18
N VAL A 286 -11.57 20.89 -1.95
CA VAL A 286 -12.20 21.69 -0.90
C VAL A 286 -11.26 22.84 -0.58
N ALA A 287 -11.75 24.08 -0.69
CA ALA A 287 -10.93 25.24 -0.40
C ALA A 287 -10.51 25.27 1.09
N TYR A 288 -9.23 25.57 1.32
CA TYR A 288 -8.71 25.84 2.66
C TYR A 288 -9.15 27.25 3.09
N THR A 289 -9.56 27.37 4.35
CA THR A 289 -9.81 28.66 5.00
C THR A 289 -8.50 29.45 5.17
N GLU A 290 -8.58 30.77 5.35
CA GLU A 290 -7.38 31.59 5.59
C GLU A 290 -6.58 31.13 6.81
N ARG A 291 -7.28 30.71 7.88
CA ARG A 291 -6.63 30.15 9.06
C ARG A 291 -5.90 28.84 8.76
N GLU A 292 -6.52 27.94 8.00
CA GLU A 292 -5.86 26.68 7.60
C GLU A 292 -4.61 26.95 6.73
N LYS A 293 -4.68 27.91 5.79
CA LYS A 293 -3.51 28.32 4.99
C LYS A 293 -2.37 28.84 5.87
N GLU A 294 -2.67 29.72 6.83
CA GLU A 294 -1.70 30.27 7.77
C GLU A 294 -1.06 29.16 8.64
N LEU A 295 -1.87 28.25 9.19
CA LEU A 295 -1.39 27.12 9.99
C LEU A 295 -0.49 26.20 9.17
N LEU A 296 -0.84 25.97 7.89
CA LEU A 296 -0.06 25.12 6.99
C LEU A 296 1.28 25.77 6.63
N GLU A 297 1.28 27.07 6.31
CA GLU A 297 2.51 27.82 6.05
C GLU A 297 3.46 27.78 7.26
N ASN A 298 2.93 28.04 8.46
CA ASN A 298 3.70 27.98 9.69
C ASN A 298 4.25 26.58 9.96
N SER A 299 3.41 25.55 9.78
CA SER A 299 3.83 24.14 9.95
C SER A 299 4.97 23.78 9.00
N ARG A 300 4.83 24.12 7.71
CA ARG A 300 5.87 23.93 6.69
C ARG A 300 7.16 24.67 7.03
N LYS A 301 7.08 25.92 7.51
CA LYS A 301 8.25 26.70 7.92
C LYS A 301 9.04 26.02 9.04
N TYR A 302 8.37 25.58 10.11
CA TYR A 302 9.03 24.87 11.20
C TYR A 302 9.63 23.53 10.74
N TYR A 303 8.90 22.79 9.90
CA TYR A 303 9.41 21.54 9.33
C TYR A 303 10.65 21.74 8.46
N THR A 304 10.63 22.73 7.56
CA THR A 304 11.80 23.10 6.74
C THR A 304 12.98 23.54 7.62
N ASN A 305 12.74 24.34 8.66
CA ASN A 305 13.80 24.73 9.60
C ASN A 305 14.39 23.52 10.33
N SER A 306 13.54 22.59 10.77
CA SER A 306 13.97 21.34 11.39
C SER A 306 14.90 20.55 10.47
N VAL A 307 14.46 20.28 9.24
CA VAL A 307 15.23 19.53 8.24
C VAL A 307 16.56 20.21 7.94
N ASN A 308 16.55 21.51 7.66
CA ASN A 308 17.78 22.26 7.37
C ASN A 308 18.75 22.26 8.55
N THR A 309 18.23 22.44 9.77
CA THR A 309 19.05 22.48 10.98
C THR A 309 19.69 21.11 11.23
N VAL A 310 18.91 20.02 11.21
CA VAL A 310 19.44 18.67 11.42
C VAL A 310 20.41 18.27 10.31
N ASN A 311 20.12 18.57 9.05
CA ASN A 311 21.04 18.27 7.94
C ASN A 311 22.36 19.05 8.01
N SER A 312 22.41 20.16 8.75
CA SER A 312 23.64 20.92 8.99
C SER A 312 24.51 20.35 10.12
N MET A 313 24.04 19.34 10.85
CA MET A 313 24.78 18.76 11.98
C MET A 313 26.12 18.15 11.52
N LYS A 314 27.19 18.39 12.28
CA LYS A 314 28.50 17.73 12.07
C LYS A 314 28.60 16.40 12.80
N SER A 315 27.92 16.29 13.92
CA SER A 315 27.84 15.10 14.77
C SER A 315 26.50 15.10 15.50
N TYR A 316 26.04 13.91 15.89
CA TYR A 316 24.82 13.78 16.68
C TYR A 316 25.01 14.25 18.13
N TYR A 317 26.22 14.05 18.67
CA TYR A 317 26.61 14.48 20.00
C TYR A 317 27.70 15.55 19.92
N GLU A 318 27.57 16.59 20.74
CA GLU A 318 28.69 17.46 21.15
C GLU A 318 29.57 16.71 22.16
N ILE A 319 28.93 16.04 23.13
CA ILE A 319 29.57 15.20 24.14
C ILE A 319 28.85 13.86 24.15
N LYS A 320 29.57 12.76 23.92
CA LYS A 320 28.94 11.44 23.92
C LYS A 320 28.54 11.03 25.34
N PRO A 321 27.36 10.44 25.56
CA PRO A 321 27.00 9.89 26.86
C PRO A 321 27.95 8.75 27.24
N SER A 322 28.31 8.67 28.53
CA SER A 322 29.08 7.56 29.12
C SER A 322 28.28 6.94 30.25
N TYR A 323 28.16 5.61 30.22
CA TYR A 323 27.37 4.82 31.17
C TYR A 323 27.96 3.43 31.40
N ASP A 324 29.28 3.27 31.24
CA ASP A 324 29.96 1.99 31.49
C ASP A 324 30.16 1.71 32.98
N SER A 325 30.29 2.75 33.80
CA SER A 325 30.32 2.64 35.26
C SER A 325 29.75 3.90 35.90
N ILE A 326 29.26 3.77 37.13
CA ILE A 326 28.69 4.92 37.86
C ILE A 326 29.73 6.00 38.16
N LYS A 327 31.01 5.63 38.30
CA LYS A 327 32.12 6.56 38.58
C LYS A 327 32.42 7.47 37.40
N ASN A 328 32.19 6.99 36.18
CA ASN A 328 32.47 7.69 34.93
C ASN A 328 31.17 8.01 34.18
N ILE A 329 30.04 8.10 34.89
CA ILE A 329 28.77 8.43 34.26
C ILE A 329 28.81 9.89 33.79
N GLU A 330 28.55 10.09 32.51
CA GLU A 330 28.50 11.41 31.89
C GLU A 330 27.22 11.47 31.07
N GLY A 331 26.35 12.44 31.37
CA GLY A 331 25.08 12.60 30.68
C GLY A 331 25.28 12.68 29.16
N GLY A 332 26.36 13.33 28.74
CA GLY A 332 26.56 13.72 27.35
C GLY A 332 25.79 15.00 27.03
N LYS A 333 25.86 15.40 25.76
CA LYS A 333 25.18 16.57 25.22
C LYS A 333 24.90 16.32 23.74
N LEU A 334 23.62 16.33 23.35
CA LEU A 334 23.24 16.36 21.94
C LEU A 334 23.81 17.60 21.28
N SER A 335 24.14 17.51 19.99
CA SER A 335 24.45 18.73 19.24
C SER A 335 23.25 19.66 19.22
N LYS A 336 23.53 20.95 19.31
CA LYS A 336 22.50 21.99 19.28
C LYS A 336 21.61 21.90 18.04
N GLU A 337 22.18 21.52 16.90
CA GLU A 337 21.46 21.31 15.65
C GLU A 337 20.42 20.19 15.77
N VAL A 338 20.81 19.04 16.33
CA VAL A 338 19.92 17.89 16.55
C VAL A 338 18.81 18.26 17.53
N ALA A 339 19.16 18.86 18.66
CA ALA A 339 18.19 19.17 19.72
C ALA A 339 17.18 20.23 19.27
N LYS A 340 17.64 21.33 18.66
CA LYS A 340 16.75 22.38 18.14
C LYS A 340 15.94 21.89 16.95
N GLY A 341 16.55 21.15 16.03
CA GLY A 341 15.85 20.59 14.89
C GLY A 341 14.73 19.65 15.33
N ALA A 342 14.92 18.84 16.37
CA ALA A 342 13.88 18.01 16.95
C ALA A 342 12.73 18.83 17.58
N VAL A 343 13.04 19.93 18.28
CA VAL A 343 12.02 20.83 18.83
C VAL A 343 11.25 21.55 17.71
N ASP A 344 11.92 21.97 16.64
CA ASP A 344 11.26 22.55 15.46
C ASP A 344 10.36 21.53 14.74
N TYR A 345 10.75 20.25 14.69
CA TYR A 345 9.89 19.19 14.18
C TYR A 345 8.60 19.05 14.99
N LEU A 346 8.70 19.02 16.33
CA LEU A 346 7.51 19.03 17.20
C LEU A 346 6.69 20.31 17.02
N ASN A 347 7.36 21.46 16.88
CA ASN A 347 6.67 22.73 16.68
C ASN A 347 5.92 22.79 15.34
N ALA A 348 6.42 22.16 14.27
CA ALA A 348 5.68 22.03 13.01
C ALA A 348 4.30 21.37 13.23
N ILE A 349 4.25 20.37 14.09
CA ILE A 349 3.03 19.64 14.46
C ILE A 349 2.15 20.51 15.37
N ARG A 350 2.74 21.12 16.41
CA ARG A 350 2.01 21.97 17.37
C ARG A 350 1.35 23.15 16.69
N VAL A 351 2.10 23.91 15.88
CA VAL A 351 1.53 25.08 15.20
C VAL A 351 0.50 24.67 14.15
N GLY A 352 0.68 23.53 13.47
CA GLY A 352 -0.34 22.98 12.58
C GLY A 352 -1.66 22.69 13.31
N ALA A 353 -1.57 22.18 14.54
CA ALA A 353 -2.69 21.97 15.45
C ALA A 353 -3.25 23.24 16.11
N GLY A 354 -2.75 24.42 15.73
CA GLY A 354 -3.15 25.70 16.32
C GLY A 354 -2.65 25.93 17.75
N LEU A 355 -1.65 25.17 18.19
CA LEU A 355 -1.03 25.29 19.51
C LEU A 355 0.16 26.26 19.45
N ASN A 356 0.45 26.90 20.58
CA ASN A 356 1.65 27.70 20.72
C ASN A 356 2.91 26.81 20.59
N PRO A 357 3.96 27.28 19.90
CA PRO A 357 5.22 26.55 19.83
C PRO A 357 5.90 26.51 21.21
N LEU A 358 6.77 25.52 21.39
CA LEU A 358 7.62 25.36 22.56
C LEU A 358 8.97 26.05 22.33
N GLU A 359 9.48 26.68 23.37
CA GLU A 359 10.81 27.27 23.39
C GLU A 359 11.86 26.22 23.81
N TYR A 360 12.90 26.04 22.99
CA TYR A 360 14.02 25.17 23.33
C TYR A 360 14.79 25.69 24.56
N SER A 361 15.00 24.81 25.54
CA SER A 361 15.83 25.05 26.71
C SER A 361 17.05 24.13 26.71
N GLU A 362 18.24 24.74 26.68
CA GLU A 362 19.51 24.01 26.73
C GLU A 362 19.69 23.30 28.08
N GLN A 363 19.30 23.95 29.18
CA GLN A 363 19.37 23.35 30.52
C GLN A 363 18.46 22.12 30.63
N LEU A 364 17.19 22.23 30.19
CA LEU A 364 16.29 21.07 30.21
C LEU A 364 16.80 19.94 29.30
N SER A 365 17.48 20.27 28.20
CA SER A 365 18.03 19.27 27.28
C SER A 365 19.21 18.53 27.90
N MET A 366 20.10 19.24 28.60
CA MET A 366 21.17 18.62 29.40
C MET A 366 20.60 17.70 30.49
N ASP A 367 19.52 18.12 31.14
CA ASP A 367 18.85 17.33 32.18
C ASP A 367 18.15 16.09 31.62
N ALA A 368 17.45 16.24 30.48
CA ALA A 368 16.84 15.13 29.75
C ALA A 368 17.91 14.13 29.28
N GLN A 369 19.05 14.63 28.84
CA GLN A 369 20.18 13.81 28.42
C GLN A 369 20.78 13.03 29.61
N CYS A 370 20.90 13.64 30.79
CA CYS A 370 21.27 12.93 32.02
C CYS A 370 20.28 11.82 32.36
N LYS A 371 18.97 12.09 32.27
CA LYS A 371 17.92 11.09 32.53
C LYS A 371 18.04 9.90 31.58
N SER A 372 18.11 10.15 30.26
CA SER A 372 18.25 9.10 29.24
C SER A 372 19.49 8.24 29.47
N THR A 373 20.62 8.86 29.77
CA THR A 373 21.87 8.15 30.08
C THR A 373 21.76 7.29 31.33
N TYR A 374 21.14 7.82 32.39
CA TYR A 374 21.00 7.09 33.64
C TYR A 374 20.08 5.88 33.51
N THR A 375 18.96 6.00 32.80
CA THR A 375 18.06 4.86 32.57
C THR A 375 18.74 3.74 31.78
N VAL A 376 19.61 4.08 30.81
CA VAL A 376 20.41 3.07 30.09
C VAL A 376 21.44 2.43 31.01
N TYR A 377 22.11 3.20 31.86
CA TYR A 377 23.02 2.67 32.88
C TYR A 377 22.30 1.63 33.76
N LEU A 378 21.12 1.95 34.29
CA LEU A 378 20.34 1.04 35.13
C LEU A 378 20.00 -0.26 34.38
N ALA A 379 19.51 -0.15 33.14
CA ALA A 379 19.17 -1.30 32.30
C ALA A 379 20.39 -2.19 32.01
N LYS A 380 21.52 -1.61 31.58
CA LYS A 380 22.77 -2.33 31.25
C LYS A 380 23.33 -3.10 32.45
N ASN A 381 23.07 -2.61 33.66
CA ASN A 381 23.54 -3.22 34.90
C ASN A 381 22.46 -4.07 35.61
N ASN A 382 21.34 -4.38 34.94
CA ASN A 382 20.23 -5.16 35.49
C ASN A 382 19.67 -4.60 36.81
N ILE A 383 19.70 -3.28 36.99
CA ILE A 383 19.18 -2.62 38.18
C ILE A 383 17.69 -2.39 37.99
N LYS A 384 16.87 -2.91 38.91
CA LYS A 384 15.41 -2.81 38.84
C LYS A 384 14.96 -1.34 38.90
N ASN A 385 14.25 -0.89 37.86
CA ASN A 385 13.64 0.43 37.79
C ASN A 385 12.11 0.31 37.62
N SER A 386 11.39 0.15 38.73
CA SER A 386 9.93 -0.02 38.72
C SER A 386 9.14 1.26 38.46
N SER A 387 9.79 2.43 38.51
CA SER A 387 9.18 3.72 38.25
C SER A 387 10.11 4.52 37.33
N PRO A 388 10.04 4.35 36.00
CA PRO A 388 10.98 4.96 35.06
C PRO A 388 11.10 6.48 35.19
N HIS A 389 10.00 7.17 35.52
CA HIS A 389 9.98 8.61 35.78
C HIS A 389 10.69 9.01 37.08
N ASN A 390 10.74 8.11 38.06
CA ASN A 390 11.41 8.31 39.36
C ASN A 390 12.41 7.15 39.60
N PRO A 391 13.50 7.07 38.80
CA PRO A 391 14.44 5.95 38.90
C PRO A 391 15.12 5.94 40.27
N PRO A 392 15.46 4.75 40.82
CA PRO A 392 16.15 4.66 42.11
C PRO A 392 17.52 5.36 42.02
N LYS A 393 17.94 6.04 43.10
CA LYS A 393 19.30 6.58 43.18
C LYS A 393 20.26 5.47 43.63
N VAL A 394 21.23 5.13 42.77
CA VAL A 394 22.28 4.15 43.08
C VAL A 394 23.42 4.78 43.88
N GLU A 395 24.10 3.96 44.67
CA GLU A 395 25.30 4.38 45.41
C GLU A 395 26.39 4.88 44.44
N GLY A 396 27.04 5.99 44.79
CA GLY A 396 28.10 6.61 43.99
C GLY A 396 27.62 7.63 42.94
N LEU A 397 26.31 7.76 42.70
CA LEU A 397 25.77 8.84 41.87
C LEU A 397 25.70 10.16 42.66
N SER A 398 26.23 11.25 42.08
CA SER A 398 26.16 12.57 42.73
C SER A 398 24.73 13.08 42.86
N ASP A 399 24.46 13.84 43.92
CA ASP A 399 23.17 14.50 44.12
C ASP A 399 22.82 15.46 42.99
N GLU A 400 23.83 16.15 42.44
CA GLU A 400 23.64 17.07 41.31
C GLU A 400 23.15 16.32 40.06
N TYR A 401 23.80 15.22 39.68
CA TYR A 401 23.39 14.44 38.51
C TYR A 401 22.00 13.84 38.71
N TYR A 402 21.74 13.29 39.90
CA TYR A 402 20.44 12.73 40.21
C TYR A 402 19.33 13.80 40.18
N SER A 403 19.61 15.01 40.66
CA SER A 403 18.67 16.13 40.61
C SER A 403 18.32 16.53 39.17
N LYS A 404 19.30 16.55 38.25
CA LYS A 404 19.05 16.75 36.81
C LYS A 404 18.12 15.67 36.24
N CYS A 405 18.29 14.42 36.66
CA CYS A 405 17.39 13.34 36.24
C CYS A 405 15.94 13.57 36.67
N GLN A 406 15.70 14.19 37.84
CA GLN A 406 14.36 14.44 38.38
C GLN A 406 13.78 15.82 38.00
N SER A 407 14.49 16.65 37.22
CA SER A 407 14.05 18.00 36.90
C SER A 407 12.90 18.03 35.87
N GLY A 408 12.32 19.21 35.66
CA GLY A 408 11.16 19.42 34.78
C GLY A 408 9.84 19.22 35.51
N ASN A 409 8.76 19.74 34.90
CA ASN A 409 7.40 19.61 35.41
C ASN A 409 6.59 18.54 34.65
N GLY A 410 6.95 18.29 33.39
CA GLY A 410 6.44 17.18 32.57
C GLY A 410 7.60 16.38 31.98
N GLU A 411 7.40 15.07 31.80
CA GLU A 411 8.43 14.19 31.26
C GLU A 411 7.82 13.08 30.39
N ASN A 412 8.43 12.83 29.23
CA ASN A 412 8.23 11.61 28.47
C ASN A 412 9.53 10.80 28.47
N LEU A 413 9.40 9.48 28.61
CA LEU A 413 10.51 8.53 28.47
C LEU A 413 10.15 7.49 27.42
N TYR A 414 11.02 7.33 26.43
CA TYR A 414 10.77 6.43 25.32
C TYR A 414 11.97 5.50 25.07
N SER A 415 11.70 4.20 24.98
CA SER A 415 12.72 3.21 24.65
C SER A 415 13.00 3.25 23.14
N CYS A 416 14.25 3.52 22.78
CA CYS A 416 14.70 3.48 21.38
C CYS A 416 15.06 2.03 21.06
N GLY A 417 14.08 1.24 20.58
CA GLY A 417 14.31 -0.13 20.10
C GLY A 417 15.03 -0.16 18.74
N ILE A 418 15.01 -1.31 18.04
CA ILE A 418 15.57 -1.46 16.68
C ILE A 418 14.97 -0.44 15.68
N ILE A 419 13.76 0.04 15.96
CA ILE A 419 12.92 0.85 15.06
C ILE A 419 13.02 2.37 15.24
N SER A 420 13.53 2.88 16.36
CA SER A 420 13.63 4.33 16.64
C SER A 420 15.06 4.62 17.04
N THR A 421 15.81 5.33 16.20
CA THR A 421 17.25 5.55 16.44
C THR A 421 17.58 7.01 16.72
N SER A 422 16.69 7.96 16.40
CA SER A 422 16.93 9.39 16.57
C SER A 422 16.03 10.05 17.62
N ILE A 423 16.37 11.28 18.04
CA ILE A 423 15.50 12.08 18.90
C ILE A 423 14.21 12.50 18.18
N ILE A 424 14.22 12.66 16.86
CA ILE A 424 13.03 12.95 16.06
C ILE A 424 12.09 11.74 16.07
N ASP A 425 12.62 10.54 15.85
CA ASP A 425 11.83 9.29 15.86
C ASP A 425 11.12 9.11 17.21
N SER A 426 11.77 9.50 18.30
CA SER A 426 11.17 9.45 19.64
C SER A 426 9.98 10.40 19.81
N ILE A 427 9.98 11.54 19.11
CA ILE A 427 8.84 12.47 19.11
C ILE A 427 7.70 11.88 18.29
N SER A 428 7.97 11.40 17.06
CA SER A 428 6.95 10.76 16.23
C SER A 428 6.31 9.56 16.95
N SER A 429 7.14 8.77 17.62
CA SER A 429 6.68 7.60 18.37
C SER A 429 5.90 7.97 19.63
N ALA A 430 6.30 9.03 20.34
CA ALA A 430 5.55 9.57 21.47
C ALA A 430 4.23 10.21 21.04
N LEU A 431 4.13 10.67 19.79
CA LEU A 431 2.87 11.15 19.22
C LEU A 431 2.00 10.00 18.72
N ASP A 432 2.52 8.92 18.15
CA ASP A 432 1.70 7.77 17.77
C ASP A 432 1.27 6.91 18.99
N ASP A 433 2.11 6.85 20.04
CA ASP A 433 1.90 6.26 21.39
C ASP A 433 0.99 5.02 21.41
N SER A 434 1.15 4.19 20.38
CA SER A 434 0.37 2.98 20.09
C SER A 434 1.05 1.71 20.62
N GLN A 435 2.24 1.84 21.18
CA GLN A 435 3.08 0.74 21.66
C GLN A 435 2.56 0.17 22.99
N GLY A 436 2.11 -1.08 22.95
CA GLY A 436 1.71 -1.86 24.13
C GLY A 436 0.40 -2.61 23.91
N THR A 437 0.45 -3.94 23.98
CA THR A 437 -0.75 -4.79 23.93
C THR A 437 -1.68 -4.41 25.09
N GLY A 438 -2.94 -4.05 24.76
CA GLY A 438 -3.98 -3.76 25.75
C GLY A 438 -3.98 -2.36 26.37
N GLN A 439 -3.09 -1.44 25.97
CA GLN A 439 -3.09 -0.04 26.42
C GLN A 439 -3.44 0.96 25.31
N TYR A 440 -4.27 0.55 24.34
CA TYR A 440 -4.66 1.33 23.17
C TYR A 440 -5.33 2.69 23.45
N TYR A 441 -5.57 3.03 24.72
CA TYR A 441 -6.37 4.18 25.14
C TYR A 441 -5.64 5.16 26.07
N ASN A 442 -4.42 4.84 26.52
CA ASN A 442 -3.57 5.79 27.24
C ASN A 442 -2.62 6.44 26.23
N ARG A 443 -2.80 7.75 25.96
CA ARG A 443 -1.95 8.55 25.07
C ARG A 443 -1.20 9.63 25.85
N GLY A 444 -0.63 9.23 26.98
CA GLY A 444 0.00 10.14 27.94
C GLY A 444 1.15 10.91 27.31
N HIS A 445 1.99 10.25 26.51
CA HIS A 445 3.14 10.91 25.89
C HIS A 445 2.69 11.96 24.87
N ARG A 446 1.71 11.60 24.02
CA ARG A 446 1.10 12.50 23.03
C ARG A 446 0.56 13.75 23.70
N TYR A 447 -0.29 13.59 24.71
CA TYR A 447 -0.93 14.73 25.36
C TYR A 447 0.00 15.53 26.27
N ASN A 448 1.12 14.95 26.72
CA ASN A 448 2.17 15.74 27.35
C ASN A 448 2.88 16.64 26.32
N LEU A 449 3.25 16.11 25.13
CA LEU A 449 3.88 16.92 24.07
C LEU A 449 2.94 17.93 23.44
N LEU A 450 1.64 17.63 23.40
CA LEU A 450 0.59 18.50 22.83
C LEU A 450 -0.17 19.29 23.90
N ASN A 451 0.26 19.25 25.17
CA ASN A 451 -0.33 20.10 26.19
C ASN A 451 -0.17 21.56 25.76
N PRO A 452 -1.27 22.33 25.68
CA PRO A 452 -1.24 23.67 25.12
C PRO A 452 -0.62 24.69 26.08
N GLU A 453 -0.46 24.36 27.37
CA GLU A 453 0.06 25.25 28.39
C GLU A 453 1.58 25.18 28.53
N TRP A 454 2.26 24.13 28.08
CA TRP A 454 3.72 24.06 28.22
C TRP A 454 4.42 25.17 27.45
N LYS A 455 5.42 25.81 28.05
CA LYS A 455 6.23 26.86 27.40
C LYS A 455 7.59 26.36 26.93
N TYR A 456 8.31 25.63 27.77
CA TYR A 456 9.69 25.21 27.51
C TYR A 456 9.80 23.71 27.30
N ILE A 457 10.71 23.29 26.43
CA ILE A 457 11.06 21.89 26.22
C ILE A 457 12.58 21.71 26.15
N GLY A 458 13.06 20.60 26.70
CA GLY A 458 14.39 20.07 26.44
C GLY A 458 14.33 18.60 26.04
N VAL A 459 15.31 18.16 25.24
CA VAL A 459 15.34 16.81 24.67
C VAL A 459 16.70 16.15 24.90
N GLY A 460 16.70 14.85 25.16
CA GLY A 460 17.89 14.04 25.37
C GLY A 460 17.72 12.63 24.80
N ASN A 461 18.77 12.07 24.23
CA ASN A 461 18.72 10.79 23.54
C ASN A 461 20.09 10.08 23.58
N THR A 462 20.09 8.77 23.79
CA THR A 462 21.30 7.93 23.81
C THR A 462 21.36 6.93 22.65
N LEU A 463 20.46 7.06 21.68
CA LEU A 463 20.07 6.05 20.68
C LEU A 463 19.47 4.76 21.28
N GLN A 464 19.40 4.63 22.61
CA GLN A 464 18.77 3.51 23.34
C GLN A 464 17.61 3.98 24.21
N GLN A 465 17.67 5.21 24.70
CA GLN A 465 16.59 5.86 25.44
C GLN A 465 16.48 7.32 25.00
N ALA A 466 15.25 7.80 24.82
CA ALA A 466 14.92 9.21 24.67
C ALA A 466 14.17 9.73 25.91
N CYS A 467 14.36 11.03 26.17
CA CYS A 467 13.67 11.77 27.20
C CYS A 467 13.29 13.16 26.66
N HIS A 468 12.05 13.58 26.92
CA HIS A 468 11.58 14.94 26.68
C HIS A 468 11.17 15.54 28.02
N LYS A 469 11.77 16.66 28.42
CA LYS A 469 11.42 17.39 29.65
C LYS A 469 10.73 18.70 29.30
N LEU A 470 9.62 18.98 29.99
CA LEU A 470 8.79 20.16 29.80
C LEU A 470 8.74 20.98 31.08
N SER A 471 8.73 22.31 30.97
CA SER A 471 8.57 23.19 32.13
C SER A 471 8.00 24.55 31.74
N GLY A 472 7.58 25.31 32.77
CA GLY A 472 6.97 26.63 32.60
C GLY A 472 5.64 26.58 31.87
N THR A 473 4.82 27.62 32.06
CA THR A 473 3.49 27.68 31.45
C THR A 473 3.31 28.92 30.58
N GLN A 474 2.40 28.80 29.62
CA GLN A 474 1.89 29.87 28.76
C GLN A 474 0.37 29.80 28.69
N SER A 475 -0.28 30.92 28.39
CA SER A 475 -1.74 30.98 28.28
C SER A 475 -2.24 30.19 27.09
N SER A 476 -3.35 29.48 27.27
CA SER A 476 -4.06 28.76 26.23
C SER A 476 -5.57 28.99 26.36
N ASN A 477 -6.26 29.00 25.23
CA ASN A 477 -7.73 29.04 25.14
C ASN A 477 -8.27 27.91 24.25
N VAL A 478 -7.53 26.81 24.06
CA VAL A 478 -7.99 25.71 23.21
C VAL A 478 -9.15 24.95 23.86
N ASP A 479 -10.17 24.63 23.08
CA ASP A 479 -11.31 23.81 23.57
C ASP A 479 -11.00 22.32 23.51
N VAL A 480 -10.21 21.90 22.52
CA VAL A 480 -9.80 20.51 22.32
C VAL A 480 -8.37 20.44 21.81
N VAL A 481 -7.67 19.38 22.19
CA VAL A 481 -6.44 18.92 21.52
C VAL A 481 -6.72 17.51 21.02
N ALA A 482 -6.63 17.32 19.71
CA ALA A 482 -7.01 16.07 19.07
C ALA A 482 -5.94 15.52 18.14
N TRP A 483 -6.08 14.25 17.79
CA TRP A 483 -5.23 13.51 16.87
C TRP A 483 -6.15 12.63 16.01
N PRO A 484 -6.55 13.10 14.81
CA PRO A 484 -6.01 14.25 14.08
C PRO A 484 -6.40 15.63 14.67
N PRO A 485 -5.50 16.63 14.65
CA PRO A 485 -5.73 17.95 15.24
C PRO A 485 -6.72 18.85 14.50
N LYS A 486 -7.28 19.83 15.22
CA LYS A 486 -7.96 21.00 14.64
C LYS A 486 -6.94 21.85 13.87
N GLY A 487 -7.16 22.05 12.58
CA GLY A 487 -6.22 22.76 11.70
C GLY A 487 -5.52 21.81 10.75
N ILE A 488 -4.20 21.65 10.89
CA ILE A 488 -3.35 20.91 9.95
C ILE A 488 -2.76 19.67 10.63
N THR A 489 -2.97 18.52 9.98
CA THR A 489 -2.27 17.27 10.26
C THR A 489 -1.23 17.06 9.17
N ILE A 490 0.05 17.22 9.48
CA ILE A 490 1.10 16.93 8.51
C ILE A 490 1.38 15.42 8.42
N SER A 491 1.60 14.87 7.23
CA SER A 491 1.92 13.44 7.05
C SER A 491 3.20 12.99 7.73
N GLU A 492 4.12 13.92 7.96
CA GLU A 492 5.41 13.66 8.58
C GLU A 492 5.30 13.60 10.11
N SER A 493 4.12 13.83 10.70
CA SER A 493 3.92 13.95 12.15
C SER A 493 3.91 12.62 12.93
N GLY A 494 4.08 11.49 12.25
CA GLY A 494 3.83 10.17 12.83
C GLY A 494 2.34 9.83 12.99
N PHE A 495 1.44 10.69 12.48
CA PHE A 495 0.02 10.38 12.40
C PHE A 495 -0.21 9.15 11.50
N SER A 496 -0.87 8.13 12.04
CA SER A 496 -1.35 6.97 11.29
C SER A 496 -2.79 7.19 10.80
N PRO A 497 -3.00 7.34 9.47
CA PRO A 497 -4.32 7.54 8.87
C PRO A 497 -5.37 6.47 9.17
N SER A 498 -4.92 5.24 9.45
CA SER A 498 -5.75 4.08 9.80
C SER A 498 -5.65 3.71 11.29
N GLY A 499 -5.13 4.62 12.13
CA GLY A 499 -4.84 4.37 13.54
C GLY A 499 -5.96 4.77 14.52
N MET A 500 -5.68 4.53 15.80
CA MET A 500 -6.52 4.98 16.92
C MET A 500 -6.38 6.48 17.16
N TRP A 501 -7.48 7.21 16.95
CA TRP A 501 -7.58 8.65 17.13
C TRP A 501 -8.01 9.01 18.54
N THR A 502 -7.68 10.24 18.95
CA THR A 502 -7.98 10.70 20.30
C THR A 502 -8.36 12.17 20.34
N CYS A 503 -9.18 12.56 21.32
CA CYS A 503 -9.52 13.94 21.61
C CYS A 503 -9.55 14.20 23.11
N GLN A 504 -8.67 15.10 23.56
CA GLN A 504 -8.61 15.63 24.92
C GLN A 504 -9.39 16.95 24.94
N PHE A 505 -10.33 17.06 25.86
CA PHE A 505 -11.18 18.23 26.00
C PHE A 505 -10.67 19.17 27.10
N TYR A 506 -10.86 20.47 26.87
CA TYR A 506 -10.41 21.60 27.70
C TYR A 506 -11.55 22.62 27.86
N ASN A 507 -11.28 23.76 28.50
CA ASN A 507 -12.23 24.88 28.65
C ASN A 507 -13.62 24.50 29.18
N LYS A 508 -13.69 23.48 30.05
CA LYS A 508 -14.93 22.94 30.64
C LYS A 508 -15.89 22.30 29.63
N LEU A 509 -15.47 22.08 28.39
CA LEU A 509 -16.15 21.17 27.47
C LEU A 509 -15.85 19.74 27.92
N LYS A 510 -16.86 18.90 28.10
CA LYS A 510 -16.66 17.55 28.65
C LYS A 510 -17.37 16.47 27.84
N PRO A 511 -16.67 15.38 27.49
CA PRO A 511 -17.30 14.21 26.91
C PRO A 511 -18.12 13.43 27.93
N THR A 512 -19.16 12.75 27.44
CA THR A 512 -20.04 11.84 28.20
C THR A 512 -19.81 10.41 27.72
N THR A 513 -20.44 9.44 28.41
CA THR A 513 -20.45 8.03 27.98
C THR A 513 -21.17 7.83 26.64
N ASP A 514 -22.04 8.77 26.26
CA ASP A 514 -22.87 8.72 25.06
C ASP A 514 -22.32 9.60 23.94
N THR A 515 -21.14 10.21 24.12
CA THR A 515 -20.53 11.07 23.10
C THR A 515 -20.29 10.28 21.81
N THR A 516 -21.01 10.66 20.76
CA THR A 516 -20.84 10.09 19.41
C THR A 516 -19.85 10.91 18.61
N ILE A 517 -19.14 10.26 17.68
CA ILE A 517 -18.24 10.93 16.75
C ILE A 517 -18.77 10.77 15.34
N THR A 518 -18.83 11.88 14.60
CA THR A 518 -19.05 11.87 13.16
C THR A 518 -17.82 12.42 12.46
N ILE A 519 -17.27 11.65 11.51
CA ILE A 519 -16.16 12.06 10.65
C ILE A 519 -16.70 12.15 9.22
N GLU A 520 -16.46 13.27 8.57
CA GLU A 520 -16.88 13.51 7.19
C GLU A 520 -15.68 13.95 6.36
N CYS A 521 -15.35 13.19 5.33
CA CYS A 521 -14.42 13.63 4.29
C CYS A 521 -15.17 14.59 3.36
N LEU A 522 -14.88 15.88 3.44
CA LEU A 522 -15.56 16.90 2.63
C LEU A 522 -15.22 16.77 1.13
N ASN A 523 -14.10 16.13 0.80
CA ASN A 523 -13.69 15.91 -0.60
C ASN A 523 -14.51 14.80 -1.28
N SER A 524 -14.84 13.72 -0.56
CA SER A 524 -15.60 12.57 -1.09
C SER A 524 -17.06 12.53 -0.64
N ASN A 525 -17.47 13.41 0.30
CA ASN A 525 -18.75 13.39 1.02
C ASN A 525 -19.02 12.11 1.83
N LYS A 526 -17.99 11.28 2.05
CA LYS A 526 -18.13 10.07 2.85
C LYS A 526 -18.20 10.43 4.34
N LYS A 527 -19.10 9.76 5.05
CA LYS A 527 -19.32 9.93 6.49
C LYS A 527 -19.14 8.62 7.22
N TRP A 528 -18.54 8.69 8.38
CA TRP A 528 -18.40 7.61 9.35
C TRP A 528 -18.97 8.09 10.67
N LYS A 529 -19.83 7.27 11.29
CA LYS A 529 -20.39 7.54 12.60
C LYS A 529 -19.95 6.45 13.55
N ILE A 530 -19.42 6.86 14.69
CA ILE A 530 -19.04 5.99 15.80
C ILE A 530 -19.97 6.32 16.95
N ASP A 531 -20.84 5.36 17.26
CA ASP A 531 -21.80 5.44 18.36
C ASP A 531 -21.39 4.40 19.41
N PRO A 532 -21.00 4.81 20.63
CA PRO A 532 -20.57 3.88 21.66
C PRO A 532 -21.64 2.85 22.04
N ASN A 533 -22.92 3.15 21.81
CA ASN A 533 -24.03 2.24 22.07
C ASN A 533 -24.34 1.30 20.89
N ASN A 534 -23.79 1.56 19.70
CA ASN A 534 -24.06 0.83 18.46
C ASN A 534 -22.79 0.65 17.61
N LEU A 535 -21.70 0.18 18.22
CA LEU A 535 -20.42 -0.01 17.52
C LEU A 535 -20.51 -1.09 16.43
N LEU A 536 -19.98 -0.78 15.25
CA LEU A 536 -19.71 -1.76 14.23
C LEU A 536 -18.46 -2.58 14.59
N GLU A 537 -18.32 -3.78 14.03
CA GLU A 537 -17.20 -4.69 14.32
C GLU A 537 -15.80 -4.10 14.02
N ASN A 538 -15.70 -3.17 13.06
CA ASN A 538 -14.46 -2.46 12.71
C ASN A 538 -14.28 -1.13 13.45
N GLN A 539 -15.09 -0.89 14.48
CA GLN A 539 -15.04 0.33 15.26
C GLN A 539 -14.61 0.03 16.68
N HIS A 540 -13.75 0.88 17.19
CA HIS A 540 -13.37 0.87 18.59
C HIS A 540 -13.68 2.22 19.20
N TYR A 541 -14.09 2.18 20.46
CA TYR A 541 -14.35 3.36 21.25
C TYR A 541 -13.95 3.09 22.70
N ASN A 542 -13.31 4.08 23.31
CA ASN A 542 -13.12 4.10 24.74
C ASN A 542 -13.20 5.53 25.25
N TYR A 543 -13.87 5.66 26.39
CA TYR A 543 -14.03 6.89 27.14
C TYR A 543 -13.38 6.74 28.51
N LYS A 544 -12.37 7.58 28.77
CA LYS A 544 -11.71 7.63 30.08
C LYS A 544 -12.17 8.87 30.84
N ARG A 545 -13.21 8.69 31.66
CA ARG A 545 -13.84 9.76 32.48
C ARG A 545 -12.87 10.55 33.35
N SER A 546 -11.80 9.93 33.85
CA SER A 546 -10.82 10.62 34.71
C SER A 546 -9.89 11.58 33.96
N GLY A 547 -9.93 11.58 32.63
CA GLY A 547 -9.00 12.34 31.81
C GLY A 547 -9.66 13.24 30.78
N ASP A 548 -10.98 13.43 30.79
CA ASP A 548 -11.70 14.19 29.76
C ASP A 548 -11.20 13.85 28.33
N LEU A 549 -10.98 12.55 28.08
CA LEU A 549 -10.32 12.00 26.89
C LEU A 549 -11.21 10.94 26.26
N ILE A 550 -11.42 11.06 24.95
CA ILE A 550 -11.99 10.02 24.11
C ILE A 550 -10.90 9.45 23.20
N SER A 551 -10.95 8.14 22.99
CA SER A 551 -10.19 7.43 21.96
C SER A 551 -11.12 6.59 21.11
N TYR A 552 -10.91 6.58 19.80
CA TYR A 552 -11.78 5.89 18.86
C TYR A 552 -11.04 5.53 17.58
N SER A 553 -11.51 4.51 16.87
CA SER A 553 -11.03 4.16 15.53
C SER A 553 -12.16 3.59 14.68
N ASP A 554 -11.98 3.69 13.37
CA ASP A 554 -12.75 2.96 12.38
C ASP A 554 -11.78 2.55 11.27
N ASP A 555 -11.56 1.24 11.14
CA ASP A 555 -10.49 0.70 10.27
C ASP A 555 -10.74 0.98 8.77
N SER A 556 -11.94 1.44 8.42
CA SER A 556 -12.29 1.79 7.05
C SER A 556 -11.91 3.22 6.66
N ILE A 557 -11.49 4.05 7.62
CA ILE A 557 -11.10 5.44 7.35
C ILE A 557 -9.64 5.52 6.92
N VAL A 558 -9.40 6.26 5.86
CA VAL A 558 -8.07 6.51 5.32
C VAL A 558 -7.95 7.98 4.94
N PHE A 559 -7.03 8.69 5.60
CA PHE A 559 -6.75 10.09 5.29
C PHE A 559 -5.88 10.19 4.04
N LYS A 560 -6.38 10.86 2.99
CA LYS A 560 -5.61 11.23 1.79
C LYS A 560 -4.99 12.62 1.91
N ILE A 561 -3.77 12.79 1.42
CA ILE A 561 -3.11 14.10 1.34
C ILE A 561 -3.98 15.05 0.50
N GLY A 562 -4.11 16.29 0.95
CA GLY A 562 -5.04 17.29 0.41
C GLY A 562 -6.48 17.11 0.89
N GLY A 563 -6.75 16.11 1.74
CA GLY A 563 -8.07 15.83 2.29
C GLY A 563 -8.43 16.77 3.44
N VAL A 564 -9.69 17.20 3.44
CA VAL A 564 -10.31 18.02 4.46
C VAL A 564 -11.40 17.21 5.14
N TYR A 565 -11.23 16.99 6.44
CA TYR A 565 -12.13 16.18 7.24
C TYR A 565 -12.79 17.05 8.31
N GLN A 566 -14.11 16.99 8.38
CA GLN A 566 -14.86 17.57 9.49
C GLN A 566 -15.08 16.49 10.54
N ILE A 567 -14.70 16.78 11.78
CA ILE A 567 -14.90 15.90 12.93
C ILE A 567 -15.87 16.60 13.86
N THR A 568 -16.94 15.91 14.23
CA THR A 568 -17.98 16.40 15.13
C THR A 568 -18.11 15.44 16.30
N TYR A 569 -18.10 15.99 17.51
CA TYR A 569 -18.44 15.29 18.74
C TYR A 569 -19.79 15.82 19.21
N ASP A 570 -20.77 14.93 19.31
CA ASP A 570 -22.11 15.24 19.81
C ASP A 570 -22.29 14.67 21.22
N HIS A 571 -23.32 15.13 21.94
CA HIS A 571 -23.60 14.72 23.33
C HIS A 571 -22.42 15.00 24.27
N LEU A 572 -21.81 16.18 24.11
CA LEU A 572 -20.88 16.76 25.09
C LEU A 572 -21.65 17.56 26.14
N THR A 573 -20.97 17.98 27.20
CA THR A 573 -21.51 18.94 28.18
C THR A 573 -20.67 20.20 28.21
N ASP A 574 -21.33 21.36 28.25
CA ASP A 574 -20.67 22.66 28.39
C ASP A 574 -20.31 22.98 29.87
N ALA A 575 -19.77 24.18 30.09
CA ALA A 575 -19.41 24.67 31.42
C ALA A 575 -20.57 24.71 32.44
N ASN A 576 -21.81 24.76 31.97
CA ASN A 576 -23.03 24.80 32.78
C ASN A 576 -23.69 23.42 32.90
N GLY A 577 -23.14 22.39 32.25
CA GLY A 577 -23.70 21.04 32.20
C GLY A 577 -24.80 20.85 31.15
N ASN A 578 -25.00 21.81 30.24
CA ASN A 578 -25.95 21.65 29.15
C ASN A 578 -25.36 20.78 28.05
N GLU A 579 -26.20 19.98 27.40
CA GLU A 579 -25.79 19.20 26.23
C GLU A 579 -25.39 20.12 25.07
N THR A 580 -24.28 19.78 24.41
CA THR A 580 -23.74 20.55 23.28
C THR A 580 -22.97 19.65 22.31
N SER A 581 -22.59 20.24 21.17
CA SER A 581 -21.75 19.60 20.16
C SER A 581 -20.55 20.48 19.83
N TYR A 582 -19.46 19.86 19.42
CA TYR A 582 -18.25 20.57 18.98
C TYR A 582 -17.74 19.98 17.67
N SER A 583 -17.57 20.85 16.68
CA SER A 583 -17.06 20.47 15.36
C SER A 583 -15.79 21.24 15.02
N TYR A 584 -14.85 20.56 14.35
CA TYR A 584 -13.69 21.22 13.76
C TYR A 584 -13.30 20.56 12.43
N ARG A 585 -12.48 21.27 11.65
CA ARG A 585 -11.85 20.74 10.45
C ARG A 585 -10.39 20.37 10.71
N THR A 586 -9.96 19.30 10.08
CA THR A 586 -8.56 18.93 9.95
C THR A 586 -8.20 18.76 8.47
N VAL A 587 -7.10 19.35 8.05
CA VAL A 587 -6.54 19.22 6.71
C VAL A 587 -5.32 18.31 6.80
N TYR A 588 -5.32 17.22 6.05
CA TYR A 588 -4.19 16.30 5.98
C TYR A 588 -3.29 16.66 4.81
N GLU A 589 -2.06 17.07 5.10
CA GLU A 589 -1.17 17.67 4.10
C GLU A 589 0.29 17.28 4.30
N LYS A 590 1.13 17.52 3.29
CA LYS A 590 2.58 17.41 3.42
C LYS A 590 3.18 18.66 4.02
N ALA A 591 4.13 18.46 4.94
CA ALA A 591 4.96 19.53 5.50
C ALA A 591 6.08 19.97 4.53
N TYR A 592 6.44 19.14 3.56
CA TYR A 592 7.36 19.53 2.50
C TYR A 592 6.60 19.74 1.19
N ILE A 593 6.95 20.80 0.49
CA ILE A 593 6.56 21.01 -0.90
C ILE A 593 7.77 20.50 -1.69
N GLY A 594 7.62 19.36 -2.38
CA GLY A 594 8.71 18.86 -3.24
C GLY A 594 9.11 19.95 -4.24
N SER A 595 10.40 20.23 -4.36
CA SER A 595 10.92 21.16 -5.37
C SER A 595 11.03 20.52 -6.76
N GLU A 596 10.68 19.22 -6.88
CA GLU A 596 10.59 18.58 -8.19
C GLU A 596 9.32 19.12 -8.86
N GLU A 597 9.49 19.94 -9.90
CA GLU A 597 8.43 20.16 -10.87
C GLU A 597 7.90 18.78 -11.28
N GLU A 598 6.61 18.54 -10.99
CA GLU A 598 5.99 17.29 -11.35
C GLU A 598 6.07 17.15 -12.87
N LYS A 599 6.86 16.18 -13.34
CA LYS A 599 6.93 15.88 -14.76
C LYS A 599 5.55 15.39 -15.20
N VAL A 600 4.95 16.13 -16.13
CA VAL A 600 3.68 15.75 -16.74
C VAL A 600 3.92 14.90 -17.99
N PRO A 601 3.00 13.96 -18.31
CA PRO A 601 3.00 13.24 -19.58
C PRO A 601 3.10 14.18 -20.79
N GLN A 602 3.91 13.82 -21.78
CA GLN A 602 4.09 14.59 -23.02
C GLN A 602 3.34 13.99 -24.22
N SER A 603 3.20 12.66 -24.27
CA SER A 603 2.44 11.96 -25.31
C SER A 603 1.83 10.65 -24.81
N ILE A 604 0.73 10.23 -25.44
CA ILE A 604 0.16 8.89 -25.33
C ILE A 604 0.30 8.20 -26.68
N LYS A 605 0.92 7.02 -26.70
CA LYS A 605 1.00 6.15 -27.88
C LYS A 605 0.06 4.98 -27.70
N LEU A 606 -0.95 4.89 -28.56
CA LEU A 606 -1.81 3.71 -28.65
C LEU A 606 -1.13 2.63 -29.48
N ASP A 607 -1.34 1.36 -29.13
CA ASP A 607 -0.91 0.22 -29.95
C ASP A 607 -1.70 0.14 -31.27
N LYS A 608 -2.92 0.69 -31.29
CA LYS A 608 -3.81 0.76 -32.46
C LYS A 608 -4.50 2.13 -32.54
N THR A 609 -4.66 2.64 -33.76
CA THR A 609 -5.45 3.87 -34.03
C THR A 609 -6.81 3.57 -34.68
N SER A 610 -6.99 2.36 -35.22
CA SER A 610 -8.29 1.84 -35.64
C SER A 610 -8.29 0.31 -35.57
N GLU A 611 -9.45 -0.28 -35.26
CA GLU A 611 -9.62 -1.73 -35.23
C GLU A 611 -11.04 -2.14 -35.62
N LYS A 612 -11.16 -3.25 -36.38
CA LYS A 612 -12.44 -3.93 -36.63
C LYS A 612 -12.64 -4.99 -35.55
N VAL A 613 -13.76 -4.94 -34.83
CA VAL A 613 -14.08 -5.88 -33.74
C VAL A 613 -15.36 -6.63 -34.10
N LEU A 614 -15.42 -7.93 -33.84
CA LEU A 614 -16.62 -8.71 -34.07
C LEU A 614 -17.70 -8.36 -33.05
N LEU A 615 -18.94 -8.32 -33.49
CA LEU A 615 -20.09 -8.13 -32.61
C LEU A 615 -20.09 -9.19 -31.49
N GLY A 616 -20.19 -8.75 -30.23
CA GLY A 616 -20.21 -9.62 -29.06
C GLY A 616 -18.84 -10.08 -28.56
N THR A 617 -17.74 -9.67 -29.20
CA THR A 617 -16.38 -9.98 -28.73
C THR A 617 -15.74 -8.80 -28.00
N THR A 618 -14.62 -9.07 -27.34
CA THR A 618 -13.78 -8.04 -26.72
C THR A 618 -12.49 -7.81 -27.50
N SER A 619 -11.88 -6.63 -27.34
CA SER A 619 -10.52 -6.31 -27.79
C SER A 619 -9.80 -5.48 -26.75
N LYS A 620 -8.48 -5.62 -26.61
CA LYS A 620 -7.66 -4.79 -25.74
C LYS A 620 -7.01 -3.67 -26.55
N LEU A 621 -7.08 -2.45 -26.01
CA LEU A 621 -6.35 -1.26 -26.45
C LEU A 621 -5.31 -0.90 -25.39
N ILE A 622 -4.05 -0.80 -25.78
CA ILE A 622 -2.94 -0.46 -24.88
C ILE A 622 -2.51 0.98 -25.15
N ALA A 623 -2.37 1.76 -24.08
CA ALA A 623 -1.91 3.15 -24.14
C ALA A 623 -0.62 3.31 -23.33
N LYS A 624 0.48 3.69 -23.98
CA LYS A 624 1.78 3.96 -23.36
C LYS A 624 2.02 5.46 -23.20
N ILE A 625 2.39 5.91 -21.99
CA ILE A 625 2.78 7.29 -21.68
C ILE A 625 4.27 7.49 -21.93
N SER A 626 4.65 8.67 -22.42
CA SER A 626 6.05 9.10 -22.49
C SER A 626 6.27 10.51 -21.91
N PRO A 627 7.45 10.78 -21.33
CA PRO A 627 8.58 9.87 -21.12
C PRO A 627 8.33 8.79 -20.05
N ASP A 628 9.14 7.72 -20.01
CA ASP A 628 8.86 6.55 -19.14
C ASP A 628 9.08 6.83 -17.64
N ASN A 629 9.82 7.90 -17.32
CA ASN A 629 10.14 8.31 -15.95
C ASN A 629 9.04 9.15 -15.28
N ILE A 630 7.85 9.23 -15.90
CA ILE A 630 6.67 9.83 -15.29
C ILE A 630 6.20 8.94 -14.13
N LYS A 631 5.96 9.56 -12.97
CA LYS A 631 5.52 8.85 -11.75
C LYS A 631 4.04 8.45 -11.84
N ASN A 632 3.17 9.38 -12.24
CA ASN A 632 1.75 9.08 -12.45
C ASN A 632 1.50 8.57 -13.87
N LYS A 633 1.30 7.26 -14.00
CA LYS A 633 1.06 6.58 -15.28
C LYS A 633 -0.41 6.22 -15.53
N ARG A 634 -1.34 6.85 -14.78
CA ARG A 634 -2.77 6.56 -14.90
C ARG A 634 -3.35 7.15 -16.20
N ILE A 635 -4.12 6.33 -16.91
CA ILE A 635 -4.83 6.68 -18.14
C ILE A 635 -6.31 6.34 -17.99
N TYR A 636 -7.17 7.28 -18.32
CA TYR A 636 -8.61 7.11 -18.42
C TYR A 636 -9.02 6.75 -19.85
N PHE A 637 -9.95 5.82 -19.98
CA PHE A 637 -10.56 5.49 -21.27
C PHE A 637 -12.03 5.91 -21.29
N ALA A 638 -12.49 6.44 -22.41
CA ALA A 638 -13.88 6.79 -22.63
C ALA A 638 -14.31 6.43 -24.06
N SER A 639 -15.56 6.02 -24.22
CA SER A 639 -16.19 5.84 -25.53
C SER A 639 -17.15 7.00 -25.79
N ASN A 640 -17.11 7.57 -26.99
CA ASN A 640 -18.10 8.55 -27.43
C ASN A 640 -19.46 7.93 -27.78
N ASN A 641 -19.52 6.61 -27.99
CA ASN A 641 -20.72 5.88 -28.37
C ASN A 641 -20.79 4.51 -27.66
N LYS A 642 -21.23 4.54 -26.41
CA LYS A 642 -21.30 3.35 -25.53
C LYS A 642 -22.29 2.29 -26.01
N GLU A 643 -23.31 2.68 -26.80
CA GLU A 643 -24.25 1.74 -27.42
C GLU A 643 -23.61 0.86 -28.49
N VAL A 644 -22.53 1.34 -29.12
CA VAL A 644 -21.75 0.58 -30.11
C VAL A 644 -20.62 -0.19 -29.42
N ALA A 645 -19.81 0.50 -28.60
CA ALA A 645 -18.73 -0.13 -27.87
C ALA A 645 -18.46 0.58 -26.54
N THR A 646 -18.26 -0.19 -25.47
CA THR A 646 -17.78 0.30 -24.17
C THR A 646 -16.31 -0.03 -23.99
N VAL A 647 -15.64 0.67 -23.07
CA VAL A 647 -14.25 0.41 -22.68
C VAL A 647 -14.15 0.50 -21.16
N ASN A 648 -13.40 -0.42 -20.52
CA ASN A 648 -13.16 -0.40 -19.08
C ASN A 648 -11.83 0.29 -18.70
N GLU A 649 -11.47 0.30 -17.42
CA GLU A 649 -10.30 1.03 -16.90
C GLU A 649 -8.96 0.48 -17.39
N CYS A 650 -8.93 -0.77 -17.86
CA CYS A 650 -7.76 -1.39 -18.46
C CYS A 650 -7.71 -1.29 -19.98
N GLY A 651 -8.65 -0.58 -20.62
CA GLY A 651 -8.66 -0.45 -22.08
C GLY A 651 -9.23 -1.70 -22.79
N GLU A 652 -9.93 -2.58 -22.09
CA GLU A 652 -10.68 -3.67 -22.73
C GLU A 652 -12.02 -3.12 -23.24
N ILE A 653 -12.21 -3.30 -24.54
CA ILE A 653 -13.33 -2.82 -25.33
C ILE A 653 -14.33 -3.97 -25.51
N THR A 654 -15.61 -3.71 -25.28
CA THR A 654 -16.70 -4.68 -25.54
C THR A 654 -17.59 -4.15 -26.66
N ALA A 655 -17.77 -4.95 -27.71
CA ALA A 655 -18.59 -4.60 -28.87
C ALA A 655 -20.05 -5.03 -28.69
N HIS A 656 -20.97 -4.06 -28.69
CA HIS A 656 -22.40 -4.25 -28.38
C HIS A 656 -23.30 -4.20 -29.60
N SER A 657 -23.03 -3.31 -30.54
CA SER A 657 -23.84 -3.17 -31.76
C SER A 657 -23.00 -2.73 -32.95
N LEU A 658 -23.49 -3.00 -34.16
CA LEU A 658 -22.79 -2.59 -35.39
C LEU A 658 -22.70 -1.07 -35.48
N GLY A 659 -21.56 -0.59 -35.97
CA GLY A 659 -21.33 0.84 -36.14
C GLY A 659 -19.90 1.22 -35.79
N THR A 660 -19.71 2.50 -35.50
CA THR A 660 -18.41 3.04 -35.11
C THR A 660 -18.47 3.74 -33.76
N ALA A 661 -17.40 3.59 -33.00
CA ALA A 661 -17.17 4.29 -31.74
C ALA A 661 -15.72 4.75 -31.70
N ASP A 662 -15.49 5.97 -31.23
CA ASP A 662 -14.14 6.47 -30.96
C ASP A 662 -13.86 6.28 -29.46
N ILE A 663 -12.76 5.58 -29.17
CA ILE A 663 -12.25 5.33 -27.83
C ILE A 663 -11.11 6.29 -27.57
N THR A 664 -11.27 7.17 -26.58
CA THR A 664 -10.28 8.19 -26.20
C THR A 664 -9.56 7.77 -24.92
N ALA A 665 -8.24 7.69 -24.99
CA ALA A 665 -7.33 7.57 -23.86
C ALA A 665 -6.89 8.96 -23.41
N THR A 666 -6.99 9.28 -22.11
CA THR A 666 -6.64 10.57 -21.52
C THR A 666 -5.72 10.35 -20.33
N SER A 667 -4.58 11.03 -20.26
CA SER A 667 -3.72 10.96 -19.08
C SER A 667 -4.39 11.66 -17.89
N GLU A 668 -4.24 11.11 -16.69
CA GLU A 668 -4.75 11.77 -15.49
C GLU A 668 -4.08 13.13 -15.26
N ASN A 669 -2.76 13.18 -15.41
CA ASN A 669 -2.00 14.42 -15.31
C ASN A 669 -1.68 14.97 -16.70
N GLY A 670 -1.79 16.29 -16.87
CA GLY A 670 -1.51 16.99 -18.13
C GLY A 670 -2.64 17.00 -19.17
N ASN A 671 -3.70 16.20 -18.99
CA ASN A 671 -4.87 16.14 -19.87
C ASN A 671 -4.54 15.90 -21.36
N ILE A 672 -3.47 15.18 -21.68
CA ILE A 672 -3.16 14.80 -23.06
C ILE A 672 -4.01 13.61 -23.49
N THR A 673 -4.35 13.54 -24.78
CA THR A 673 -5.30 12.55 -25.30
C THR A 673 -4.77 11.83 -26.54
N ALA A 674 -5.18 10.58 -26.74
CA ALA A 674 -5.08 9.84 -27.99
C ALA A 674 -6.39 9.10 -28.27
N THR A 675 -6.73 8.86 -29.54
CA THR A 675 -8.02 8.25 -29.93
C THR A 675 -7.83 7.06 -30.86
N CYS A 676 -8.60 5.99 -30.66
CA CYS A 676 -8.69 4.83 -31.53
C CYS A 676 -10.12 4.65 -32.05
N LYS A 677 -10.29 4.41 -33.36
CA LYS A 677 -11.59 4.15 -33.98
C LYS A 677 -11.92 2.67 -34.00
N ILE A 678 -13.01 2.30 -33.34
CA ILE A 678 -13.55 0.94 -33.32
C ILE A 678 -14.68 0.83 -34.32
N ILE A 679 -14.61 -0.20 -35.17
CA ILE A 679 -15.61 -0.52 -36.18
C ILE A 679 -16.17 -1.91 -35.85
N VAL A 680 -17.41 -1.96 -35.37
CA VAL A 680 -18.04 -3.23 -35.00
C VAL A 680 -18.69 -3.86 -36.24
N VAL A 681 -18.25 -5.07 -36.58
CA VAL A 681 -18.64 -5.80 -37.79
C VAL A 681 -19.23 -7.18 -37.46
N LYS A 682 -20.01 -7.74 -38.39
CA LYS A 682 -20.52 -9.12 -38.28
C LYS A 682 -19.49 -10.17 -38.66
N THR A 683 -18.64 -9.86 -39.64
CA THR A 683 -17.59 -10.72 -40.16
C THR A 683 -16.33 -9.91 -40.39
N LEU A 684 -15.17 -10.50 -40.08
CA LEU A 684 -13.87 -9.94 -40.45
C LEU A 684 -13.59 -10.38 -41.89
N ASP A 685 -14.05 -9.60 -42.86
CA ASP A 685 -13.74 -9.90 -44.26
C ASP A 685 -12.23 -9.66 -44.49
N GLN A 686 -11.52 -10.69 -44.97
CA GLN A 686 -10.12 -10.58 -45.39
C GLN A 686 -10.06 -9.85 -46.74
N THR A 687 -9.82 -8.53 -46.70
CA THR A 687 -9.01 -7.72 -47.65
C THR A 687 -9.43 -6.25 -47.58
N ASP A 688 -8.44 -5.35 -47.46
CA ASP A 688 -8.34 -4.14 -48.29
C ASP A 688 -6.94 -3.52 -48.09
N ASP A 689 -5.95 -4.14 -48.73
CA ASP A 689 -4.78 -3.42 -49.25
C ASP A 689 -5.07 -3.18 -50.73
N GLN A 690 -5.61 -2.00 -51.09
CA GLN A 690 -5.26 -1.28 -52.32
C GLN A 690 -5.79 0.17 -52.30
N PRO A 691 -5.08 1.11 -52.96
CA PRO A 691 -5.15 2.54 -52.67
C PRO A 691 -6.39 3.24 -53.27
N GLU A 692 -6.82 4.32 -52.63
CA GLU A 692 -7.85 5.25 -53.08
C GLU A 692 -7.70 5.61 -54.57
N LYS A 693 -8.77 5.38 -55.35
CA LYS A 693 -8.94 6.02 -56.67
C LYS A 693 -9.51 7.42 -56.47
N GLU A 694 -8.82 8.41 -57.02
CA GLU A 694 -9.27 9.81 -57.13
C GLU A 694 -10.67 9.92 -57.78
N PRO A 695 -11.50 10.89 -57.36
CA PRO A 695 -12.80 11.12 -57.98
C PRO A 695 -12.65 11.90 -59.30
N THR A 696 -13.15 11.31 -60.39
CA THR A 696 -13.35 11.97 -61.69
C THR A 696 -14.48 13.01 -61.62
N LYS A 697 -14.20 14.23 -62.10
CA LYS A 697 -15.15 15.33 -62.29
C LYS A 697 -16.13 15.05 -63.44
N GLU A 698 -17.41 15.37 -63.22
CA GLU A 698 -18.40 15.61 -64.29
C GLU A 698 -18.70 17.12 -64.44
N PRO A 699 -19.13 17.58 -65.63
CA PRO A 699 -19.16 19.01 -65.97
C PRO A 699 -20.51 19.68 -65.65
N GLU A 700 -20.45 20.85 -65.00
CA GLU A 700 -21.61 21.73 -64.81
C GLU A 700 -21.94 22.53 -66.08
N LYS A 701 -23.24 22.60 -66.40
CA LYS A 701 -23.82 23.55 -67.35
C LYS A 701 -24.38 24.75 -66.58
N GLU A 702 -23.98 25.96 -66.97
CA GLU A 702 -24.67 27.20 -66.60
C GLU A 702 -26.09 27.25 -67.18
N PRO A 703 -26.99 28.09 -66.62
CA PRO A 703 -27.12 29.41 -67.24
C PRO A 703 -27.42 30.60 -66.28
N THR A 704 -26.84 31.75 -66.65
CA THR A 704 -27.43 33.11 -66.73
C THR A 704 -27.97 33.84 -65.48
N GLY A 705 -27.17 34.79 -64.99
CA GLY A 705 -27.43 36.24 -65.05
C GLY A 705 -28.51 36.90 -64.16
N ALA A 706 -28.11 37.73 -63.18
CA ALA A 706 -28.14 39.20 -63.28
C ALA A 706 -27.88 39.95 -61.94
N ILE A 707 -26.73 40.64 -61.88
CA ILE A 707 -26.45 42.04 -61.44
C ILE A 707 -27.05 42.58 -60.10
N THR A 708 -26.20 42.95 -59.13
CA THR A 708 -25.87 44.36 -58.75
C THR A 708 -24.87 44.48 -57.57
N ASN A 709 -23.80 45.27 -57.82
CA ASN A 709 -23.00 46.19 -56.99
C ASN A 709 -22.79 45.92 -55.47
N GLY A 710 -21.59 46.06 -54.88
CA GLY A 710 -20.30 46.56 -55.35
C GLY A 710 -19.28 46.70 -54.20
N ASN A 711 -18.00 46.88 -54.59
CA ASN A 711 -16.85 47.48 -53.88
C ASN A 711 -16.30 46.86 -52.58
N VAL A 712 -15.00 46.86 -52.24
CA VAL A 712 -13.67 46.87 -52.91
C VAL A 712 -12.64 47.00 -51.75
N ASN A 713 -11.47 46.38 -51.91
CA ASN A 713 -10.13 46.58 -51.28
C ASN A 713 -9.60 45.24 -50.72
N ASN A 714 -8.68 44.50 -51.35
CA ASN A 714 -7.42 44.76 -52.07
C ASN A 714 -6.21 45.08 -51.18
N SER A 715 -5.28 44.11 -51.06
CA SER A 715 -3.82 44.23 -51.26
C SER A 715 -3.15 42.94 -50.72
N ASN A 716 -2.58 42.06 -51.55
CA ASN A 716 -1.20 42.07 -52.10
C ASN A 716 -0.12 42.02 -51.00
N ASN A 717 0.95 41.24 -51.03
CA ASN A 717 1.67 40.60 -52.13
C ASN A 717 2.80 39.69 -51.56
N LYS A 718 3.19 38.65 -52.32
CA LYS A 718 4.56 38.15 -52.66
C LYS A 718 5.66 38.00 -51.57
N SER A 719 6.69 37.17 -51.71
CA SER A 719 7.09 35.99 -52.50
C SER A 719 8.54 35.67 -52.06
N ASP A 720 9.00 34.44 -52.35
CA ASP A 720 10.42 34.06 -52.58
C ASP A 720 11.39 34.05 -51.37
N LEU A 721 12.45 33.24 -51.28
CA LEU A 721 13.00 32.06 -51.97
C LEU A 721 14.19 31.59 -51.10
N LEU A 722 14.48 30.28 -51.17
CA LEU A 722 15.82 29.64 -51.19
C LEU A 722 16.77 29.58 -49.97
N GLN A 723 17.05 28.31 -49.62
CA GLN A 723 18.37 27.65 -49.45
C GLN A 723 19.40 28.15 -48.41
N GLY A 724 19.79 27.21 -47.54
CA GLY A 724 21.13 26.63 -47.66
C GLY A 724 22.09 26.77 -46.48
N HIS A 725 22.68 25.61 -46.11
CA HIS A 725 23.98 25.40 -45.46
C HIS A 725 24.13 25.47 -43.92
N LYS A 726 24.14 24.26 -43.35
CA LYS A 726 25.26 23.57 -42.66
C LYS A 726 26.33 24.37 -41.87
N THR A 727 26.58 23.80 -40.70
CA THR A 727 27.86 23.52 -39.98
C THR A 727 28.34 24.40 -38.82
N ASN A 728 28.44 23.71 -37.67
CA ASN A 728 29.56 23.61 -36.73
C ASN A 728 29.65 24.52 -35.49
N ASN A 729 29.69 23.80 -34.36
CA ASN A 729 30.53 23.98 -33.17
C ASN A 729 30.43 25.27 -32.36
N SER A 730 29.99 25.13 -31.11
CA SER A 730 30.91 25.37 -29.99
C SER A 730 30.47 24.64 -28.72
N LYS A 731 31.42 23.91 -28.14
CA LYS A 731 31.45 23.55 -26.72
C LYS A 731 31.51 24.85 -25.89
N LYS A 732 30.80 24.88 -24.77
CA LYS A 732 31.29 25.54 -23.56
C LYS A 732 30.79 24.83 -22.31
N GLU A 733 31.76 24.58 -21.43
CA GLU A 733 31.66 23.90 -20.16
C GLU A 733 31.05 24.80 -19.07
N ASN A 734 30.61 24.13 -18.00
CA ASN A 734 30.51 24.53 -16.59
C ASN A 734 29.50 25.65 -16.23
N ILE A 735 28.60 25.35 -15.28
CA ILE A 735 28.79 25.59 -13.84
C ILE A 735 27.50 25.17 -13.10
N THR A 736 27.71 24.46 -11.99
CA THR A 736 26.78 24.07 -10.92
C THR A 736 26.03 25.23 -10.30
N ILE A 737 24.71 25.09 -10.09
CA ILE A 737 24.00 25.32 -8.80
C ILE A 737 22.91 24.26 -8.71
#